data_AF-A0A6L9SGE7-F1
#
_entry.id   AF-A0A6L9SGE7-F1
#
_cell.length_a   1.000
_cell.length_b   1.000
_cell.length_c   1.000
_cell.angle_alpha   90.00
_cell.angle_beta   90.00
_cell.angle_gamma   90.00
#
_symmetry.space_group_name_H-M   'P 1'
#
loop_
_entity.id
_entity.type
_entity.pdbx_description
1 polymer ?
#
loop_
_entity_poly.entity_id
_entity_poly.type
_entity_poly.pdbx_seq_one_letter_code
_entity_poly.pdbx_strand_id
1 'polypeptide(L)'
;MLAAALPAAMLAVAAPAAAHEGHEHALDWNNYEKILLSKNTGEPIDLAVLPDSRVLHTARNGDIRLTDPGTGITKLINTIDVYANSEDGLQTIALDPDFDQNPWVYLLYAPRVMEAPYPETTPSGNAPNSLPAGQTEQYWDQWKGYNLLARFKWDEESDSLDLSTKQDILKVEVQRGQCCHVAGDIAFDEDGNLYLSTGDNTPASTPGANGFAPNNDAPGMNPGFDARRGAGNTNDLRGKILRIKVEEDGSYTIPDGNLFEPGTDGTRPEIYVMGLRNPFRIDYDPETGALVWGDYGPDAGAPNEQRGPMGFVEWQSTTVPMNGGWPYCHGPNANYNEWDFATATPGEWFDCDAGAVNNSRWNTGLSQVPPATAPQLYYGDDDHHQPWPELTAFGPARGQGPMGGPVYRYDADSPSVSKFPEYWDGKSFFGEFSQDYVAVFTSDLAADGEVTEIVNFLPNAHLNQVVQPIWDNPMDMEFGPDGSLYVLEYGDGFFRQNPDAGLYRVDYAEGNKTPQARISADPISSSEAPLTVDFDGTGSRDPEGAQLTYDWDFDGDGSFDASGATVSHTYTELGQFDARLRVTDPSGKFGLTSAQITVGNVAPTVSLSAPDGGFFDWGQAVPVTVGVDDPEDGSTPVCSRVQWSFGLGHDEHAHPLSSGSGCTFGVPTPADAPEHGETENIYGALVVGYTDGGHNGVPPARGEAAIVLNPKTQQAEWADETSGVEIVDDETARGLRKVTSFGAGDWIAFDPVDFDGIDGLVTRAVGRGTLSLRWNDPKAPAFATATFRDGGGWTEVETDLTDVPEGSGRLYITSTSGVDVDEFRFIGDGIADVTPPEVSVVLNPAEPNGANGWYTSNVSVAVTATDNGTVAGRQRSLDGGNTWSNANNPLTVSAEGTTTVHYRATDNGGNVSEAGSVDIKIDKTAPTVSVDGVEDGAEYPASETLELDFGGDDATSGVAAVQASLDGEPVQAGTLELWTLSVGEHELVVTVTDEAGLQASTSVGFVVTTSLADLGAIIDGYLATGAIDRPSTAVLLHARLDTAAKHLEDGRSKQAVGELEKFIRTAADSRYVSDAAARDVLVHQAEALIAQLSG
;
A
#
# COMPACT_ATOMS: atom_id res chain seq x y z
N MET A 1 -36.73 17.30 -87.78
CA MET A 1 -37.29 18.09 -86.66
C MET A 1 -37.52 17.15 -85.50
N LEU A 2 -37.03 17.58 -84.34
CA LEU A 2 -37.32 17.15 -82.97
C LEU A 2 -37.04 15.70 -82.57
N ALA A 3 -36.01 15.61 -81.73
CA ALA A 3 -35.64 14.51 -80.88
C ALA A 3 -36.57 14.43 -79.66
N ALA A 4 -36.99 13.21 -79.34
CA ALA A 4 -37.38 12.78 -78.00
C ALA A 4 -37.07 11.27 -77.96
N ALA A 5 -36.02 10.90 -77.23
CA ALA A 5 -35.65 9.51 -77.01
C ALA A 5 -35.82 9.21 -75.51
N LEU A 6 -36.86 8.46 -75.19
CA LEU A 6 -36.96 7.65 -73.97
C LEU A 6 -36.42 6.25 -74.32
N PRO A 7 -35.57 5.63 -73.49
CA PRO A 7 -35.43 4.19 -73.47
C PRO A 7 -36.19 3.60 -72.28
N ALA A 8 -37.04 2.63 -72.59
CA ALA A 8 -37.57 1.67 -71.63
C ALA A 8 -36.75 0.38 -71.74
N ALA A 9 -36.24 -0.07 -70.60
CA ALA A 9 -35.87 -1.42 -70.20
C ALA A 9 -35.37 -2.40 -71.28
N MET A 10 -34.05 -2.64 -71.30
CA MET A 10 -33.48 -3.94 -71.61
C MET A 10 -32.81 -4.48 -70.35
N LEU A 11 -33.21 -5.68 -69.93
CA LEU A 11 -32.54 -6.47 -68.91
C LEU A 11 -31.10 -6.72 -69.35
N ALA A 12 -30.14 -6.12 -68.66
CA ALA A 12 -28.78 -6.63 -68.59
C ALA A 12 -28.78 -7.68 -67.49
N VAL A 13 -28.66 -8.94 -67.90
CA VAL A 13 -28.21 -10.02 -67.02
C VAL A 13 -26.82 -9.61 -66.55
N ALA A 14 -26.70 -9.17 -65.30
CA ALA A 14 -25.41 -9.13 -64.64
C ALA A 14 -24.82 -10.54 -64.78
N ALA A 15 -23.64 -10.63 -65.38
CA ALA A 15 -22.80 -11.79 -65.13
C ALA A 15 -22.70 -11.95 -63.61
N PRO A 16 -22.80 -13.16 -63.04
CA PRO A 16 -22.41 -13.32 -61.65
C PRO A 16 -21.00 -12.75 -61.56
N ALA A 17 -20.81 -11.77 -60.68
CA ALA A 17 -19.48 -11.54 -60.14
C ALA A 17 -19.01 -12.93 -59.68
N ALA A 18 -17.93 -13.42 -60.27
CA ALA A 18 -17.31 -14.61 -59.76
C ALA A 18 -16.93 -14.25 -58.32
N ALA A 19 -17.62 -14.85 -57.35
CA ALA A 19 -17.15 -14.92 -55.99
C ALA A 19 -15.72 -15.47 -56.07
N HIS A 20 -14.73 -14.70 -55.64
CA HIS A 20 -13.43 -15.29 -55.40
C HIS A 20 -13.58 -16.22 -54.20
N GLU A 21 -13.32 -17.50 -54.45
CA GLU A 21 -13.10 -18.54 -53.45
C GLU A 21 -12.03 -18.06 -52.47
N GLY A 22 -12.33 -17.94 -51.17
CA GLY A 22 -11.38 -17.41 -50.16
C GLY A 22 -11.80 -17.63 -48.70
N HIS A 23 -13.10 -17.72 -48.43
CA HIS A 23 -13.63 -18.00 -47.08
C HIS A 23 -13.10 -19.33 -46.49
N GLU A 24 -12.94 -20.38 -47.30
CA GLU A 24 -12.42 -21.67 -46.81
C GLU A 24 -10.93 -21.60 -46.42
N HIS A 25 -10.15 -20.68 -46.98
CA HIS A 25 -8.71 -20.55 -46.71
C HIS A 25 -8.40 -19.67 -45.49
N ALA A 26 -9.22 -18.65 -45.24
CA ALA A 26 -9.05 -17.73 -44.10
C ALA A 26 -9.39 -18.37 -42.75
N LEU A 27 -10.22 -19.43 -42.74
CA LEU A 27 -10.57 -20.20 -41.55
C LEU A 27 -9.78 -21.51 -41.44
N ASP A 28 -8.82 -21.77 -42.33
CA ASP A 28 -7.88 -22.87 -42.18
C ASP A 28 -6.71 -22.42 -41.30
N TRP A 29 -6.77 -22.79 -40.02
CA TRP A 29 -5.78 -22.38 -39.02
C TRP A 29 -4.35 -22.84 -39.33
N ASN A 30 -4.16 -23.86 -40.18
CA ASN A 30 -2.83 -24.23 -40.65
C ASN A 30 -2.16 -23.12 -41.48
N ASN A 31 -2.95 -22.19 -42.01
CA ASN A 31 -2.44 -21.03 -42.74
C ASN A 31 -1.98 -19.90 -41.83
N TYR A 32 -2.02 -20.05 -40.50
CA TYR A 32 -1.53 -19.04 -39.55
C TYR A 32 -0.29 -19.52 -38.79
N GLU A 33 0.54 -18.59 -38.36
CA GLU A 33 1.62 -18.87 -37.42
C GLU A 33 1.72 -17.79 -36.35
N LYS A 34 1.76 -18.20 -35.09
CA LYS A 34 2.05 -17.33 -33.94
C LYS A 34 3.53 -17.46 -33.57
N ILE A 35 4.26 -16.37 -33.79
CA ILE A 35 5.72 -16.27 -33.65
C ILE A 35 6.03 -15.51 -32.37
N LEU A 36 6.84 -16.11 -31.50
CA LEU A 36 7.38 -15.43 -30.32
C LEU A 36 8.43 -14.41 -30.74
N LEU A 37 8.23 -13.14 -30.42
CA LEU A 37 9.19 -12.06 -30.65
C LEU A 37 10.08 -11.82 -29.43
N SER A 38 9.48 -11.83 -28.23
CA SER A 38 10.22 -11.62 -26.99
C SER A 38 9.51 -12.19 -25.78
N LYS A 39 10.28 -12.73 -24.84
CA LYS A 39 9.82 -13.05 -23.48
C LYS A 39 10.16 -11.95 -22.48
N ASN A 40 10.94 -10.93 -22.86
CA ASN A 40 11.36 -9.83 -21.99
C ASN A 40 10.37 -8.67 -22.06
N THR A 41 9.19 -8.83 -21.45
CA THR A 41 8.09 -7.86 -21.53
C THR A 41 7.88 -7.05 -20.23
N GLY A 42 8.44 -7.47 -19.10
CA GLY A 42 8.07 -6.91 -17.79
C GLY A 42 6.69 -7.41 -17.35
N GLU A 43 5.96 -6.64 -16.54
CA GLU A 43 4.51 -6.83 -16.29
C GLU A 43 3.76 -6.10 -17.40
N PRO A 44 3.44 -6.76 -18.52
CA PRO A 44 3.10 -6.08 -19.76
C PRO A 44 1.73 -5.41 -19.68
N ILE A 45 1.61 -4.21 -20.25
CA ILE A 45 0.32 -3.50 -20.34
C ILE A 45 -0.03 -3.21 -21.79
N ASP A 46 0.76 -2.41 -22.50
CA ASP A 46 0.35 -1.86 -23.81
C ASP A 46 1.46 -1.97 -24.85
N LEU A 47 1.12 -2.04 -26.14
CA LEU A 47 2.06 -2.08 -27.25
C LEU A 47 1.74 -1.01 -28.31
N ALA A 48 2.78 -0.60 -29.05
CA ALA A 48 2.62 0.21 -30.25
C ALA A 48 3.62 -0.22 -31.33
N VAL A 49 3.12 -0.49 -32.55
CA VAL A 49 3.95 -0.95 -33.68
C VAL A 49 4.45 0.24 -34.50
N LEU A 50 5.78 0.44 -34.53
CA LEU A 50 6.43 1.48 -35.33
C LEU A 50 6.28 1.23 -36.84
N PRO A 51 6.38 2.28 -37.69
CA PRO A 51 6.28 2.13 -39.15
C PRO A 51 7.30 1.16 -39.78
N ASP A 52 8.38 0.84 -39.08
CA ASP A 52 9.41 -0.12 -39.49
C ASP A 52 9.25 -1.51 -38.84
N SER A 53 8.09 -1.79 -38.24
CA SER A 53 7.72 -3.04 -37.57
C SER A 53 8.45 -3.35 -36.27
N ARG A 54 9.27 -2.43 -35.73
CA ARG A 54 9.71 -2.51 -34.33
C ARG A 54 8.54 -2.23 -33.40
N VAL A 55 8.57 -2.75 -32.18
CA VAL A 55 7.44 -2.67 -31.25
C VAL A 55 7.88 -1.99 -29.97
N LEU A 56 7.22 -0.90 -29.63
CA LEU A 56 7.28 -0.32 -28.30
C LEU A 56 6.28 -1.06 -27.40
N HIS A 57 6.66 -1.36 -26.17
CA HIS A 57 5.72 -1.90 -25.18
C HIS A 57 6.03 -1.42 -23.78
N THR A 58 4.99 -1.35 -22.96
CA THR A 58 5.06 -0.85 -21.59
C THR A 58 4.93 -1.98 -20.58
N ALA A 59 5.54 -1.75 -19.42
CA ALA A 59 5.19 -2.47 -18.21
C ALA A 59 4.62 -1.53 -17.15
N ARG A 60 3.72 -2.04 -16.31
CA ARG A 60 2.98 -1.23 -15.32
C ARG A 60 3.88 -0.44 -14.38
N ASN A 61 5.06 -1.00 -14.07
CA ASN A 61 6.08 -0.38 -13.23
C ASN A 61 6.73 0.89 -13.81
N GLY A 62 6.37 1.31 -15.03
CA GLY A 62 6.86 2.51 -15.69
C GLY A 62 7.93 2.24 -16.76
N ASP A 63 8.34 0.99 -16.97
CA ASP A 63 9.33 0.64 -17.98
C ASP A 63 8.74 0.70 -19.40
N ILE A 64 9.55 1.18 -20.33
CA ILE A 64 9.25 1.20 -21.77
C ILE A 64 10.35 0.44 -22.48
N ARG A 65 9.96 -0.54 -23.30
CA ARG A 65 10.86 -1.42 -24.03
C ARG A 65 10.66 -1.28 -25.53
N LEU A 66 11.73 -1.54 -26.28
CA LEU A 66 11.73 -1.66 -27.73
C LEU A 66 12.13 -3.08 -28.11
N THR A 67 11.26 -3.78 -28.81
CA THR A 67 11.55 -5.08 -29.43
C THR A 67 11.75 -4.88 -30.93
N ASP A 68 12.86 -5.39 -31.46
CA ASP A 68 13.14 -5.43 -32.89
C ASP A 68 13.02 -6.87 -33.41
N PRO A 69 11.92 -7.19 -34.14
CA PRO A 69 11.73 -8.53 -34.72
C PRO A 69 12.82 -8.94 -35.71
N GLY A 70 13.46 -7.98 -36.38
CA GLY A 70 14.52 -8.23 -37.35
C GLY A 70 15.83 -8.69 -36.71
N THR A 71 16.05 -8.35 -35.44
CA THR A 71 17.23 -8.77 -34.68
C THR A 71 16.92 -9.77 -33.56
N GLY A 72 15.67 -9.88 -33.12
CA GLY A 72 15.26 -10.69 -31.97
C GLY A 72 15.72 -10.10 -30.63
N ILE A 73 16.05 -8.80 -30.58
CA ILE A 73 16.54 -8.11 -29.39
C ILE A 73 15.41 -7.29 -28.77
N THR A 74 15.33 -7.28 -27.44
CA THR A 74 14.47 -6.38 -26.67
C THR A 74 15.29 -5.57 -25.68
N LYS A 75 15.13 -4.24 -25.70
CA LYS A 75 15.87 -3.31 -24.84
C LYS A 75 14.91 -2.54 -23.95
N LEU A 76 15.28 -2.33 -22.68
CA LEU A 76 14.68 -1.28 -21.86
C LEU A 76 15.23 0.08 -22.32
N ILE A 77 14.36 0.96 -22.83
CA ILE A 77 14.77 2.22 -23.45
C ILE A 77 14.53 3.43 -22.55
N ASN A 78 13.48 3.40 -21.72
CA ASN A 78 13.13 4.45 -20.77
C ASN A 78 12.40 3.86 -19.55
N THR A 79 12.40 4.59 -18.44
CA THR A 79 11.54 4.32 -17.27
C THR A 79 10.90 5.63 -16.81
N ILE A 80 9.58 5.62 -16.60
CA ILE A 80 8.79 6.73 -16.04
C ILE A 80 8.55 6.47 -14.56
N ASP A 81 8.77 7.48 -13.71
CA ASP A 81 8.48 7.37 -12.28
C ASP A 81 6.97 7.42 -12.02
N VAL A 82 6.41 6.29 -11.59
CA VAL A 82 4.96 6.09 -11.43
C VAL A 82 4.56 5.73 -10.01
N TYR A 83 3.32 6.08 -9.66
CA TYR A 83 2.62 5.47 -8.54
C TYR A 83 2.04 4.13 -9.01
N ALA A 84 2.48 3.02 -8.41
CA ALA A 84 2.15 1.66 -8.88
C ALA A 84 1.41 0.80 -7.83
N ASN A 85 0.48 1.39 -7.08
CA ASN A 85 -0.40 0.65 -6.16
C ASN A 85 -1.67 0.21 -6.88
N SER A 86 -2.13 -1.02 -6.63
CA SER A 86 -3.27 -1.59 -7.36
C SER A 86 -3.03 -1.56 -8.88
N GLU A 87 -4.03 -1.21 -9.69
CA GLU A 87 -3.88 -1.15 -11.15
C GLU A 87 -3.13 0.09 -11.65
N ASP A 88 -2.75 1.02 -10.77
CA ASP A 88 -2.01 2.20 -11.18
C ASP A 88 -0.62 1.86 -11.69
N GLY A 89 -0.11 2.73 -12.55
CA GLY A 89 1.18 2.58 -13.21
C GLY A 89 1.24 3.34 -14.52
N LEU A 90 2.11 2.88 -15.42
CA LEU A 90 2.08 3.24 -16.84
C LEU A 90 1.05 2.36 -17.54
N GLN A 91 0.04 2.99 -18.15
CA GLN A 91 -1.10 2.30 -18.76
C GLN A 91 -0.99 2.16 -20.26
N THR A 92 -0.52 3.19 -20.97
CA THR A 92 -0.54 3.16 -22.44
C THR A 92 0.69 3.76 -23.09
N ILE A 93 0.95 3.28 -24.31
CA ILE A 93 1.84 3.84 -25.30
C ILE A 93 1.16 3.89 -26.67
N ALA A 94 1.06 5.06 -27.30
CA ALA A 94 0.46 5.21 -28.62
C ALA A 94 1.29 6.14 -29.51
N LEU A 95 1.30 5.88 -30.82
CA LEU A 95 2.00 6.71 -31.80
C LEU A 95 1.09 7.82 -32.32
N ASP A 96 1.67 8.97 -32.65
CA ASP A 96 0.98 9.97 -33.45
C ASP A 96 0.57 9.36 -34.82
N PRO A 97 -0.65 9.60 -35.33
CA PRO A 97 -1.11 9.00 -36.59
C PRO A 97 -0.24 9.40 -37.80
N ASP A 98 0.45 10.55 -37.74
CA ASP A 98 1.42 11.00 -38.74
C ASP A 98 2.87 10.82 -38.23
N PHE A 99 3.18 9.70 -37.58
CA PHE A 99 4.45 9.49 -36.83
C PHE A 99 5.72 9.85 -37.62
N ASP A 100 5.79 9.50 -38.91
CA ASP A 100 6.92 9.80 -39.80
C ASP A 100 7.20 11.31 -39.93
N GLN A 101 6.19 12.15 -39.79
CA GLN A 101 6.30 13.61 -39.84
C GLN A 101 6.30 14.23 -38.44
N ASN A 102 5.60 13.59 -37.52
CA ASN A 102 5.39 14.03 -36.15
C ASN A 102 5.76 12.89 -35.20
N PRO A 103 7.05 12.66 -34.89
CA PRO A 103 7.48 11.51 -34.10
C PRO A 103 7.19 11.71 -32.61
N TRP A 104 5.92 11.87 -32.27
CA TRP A 104 5.38 11.97 -30.92
C TRP A 104 4.87 10.59 -30.49
N VAL A 105 5.18 10.23 -29.25
CA VAL A 105 4.66 9.06 -28.56
C VAL A 105 3.87 9.55 -27.36
N TYR A 106 2.61 9.12 -27.26
CA TYR A 106 1.69 9.46 -26.18
C TYR A 106 1.75 8.40 -25.09
N LEU A 107 1.75 8.82 -23.83
CA LEU A 107 1.68 7.96 -22.67
C LEU A 107 0.54 8.41 -21.75
N LEU A 108 -0.17 7.44 -21.18
CA LEU A 108 -1.05 7.65 -20.01
C LEU A 108 -0.43 6.97 -18.79
N TYR A 109 -0.20 7.71 -17.71
CA TYR A 109 0.41 7.14 -16.52
C TYR A 109 -0.02 7.82 -15.22
N ALA A 110 0.13 7.13 -14.10
CA ALA A 110 -0.06 7.64 -12.75
C ALA A 110 1.25 8.27 -12.22
N PRO A 111 1.46 9.60 -12.28
CA PRO A 111 2.69 10.21 -11.80
C PRO A 111 2.90 9.99 -10.30
N ARG A 112 4.13 9.64 -9.89
CA ARG A 112 4.49 9.52 -8.48
C ARG A 112 4.43 10.86 -7.74
N VAL A 113 4.97 11.91 -8.38
CA VAL A 113 5.01 13.27 -7.87
C VAL A 113 4.02 14.13 -8.64
N MET A 114 3.11 14.76 -7.90
CA MET A 114 2.01 15.56 -8.45
C MET A 114 2.16 17.04 -8.09
N GLU A 115 1.56 17.89 -8.92
CA GLU A 115 1.54 19.32 -8.71
C GLU A 115 0.32 19.76 -7.88
N ALA A 116 0.44 20.89 -7.17
CA ALA A 116 -0.70 21.49 -6.48
C ALA A 116 -1.88 21.73 -7.45
N PRO A 117 -3.15 21.58 -7.00
CA PRO A 117 -3.60 21.47 -5.61
C PRO A 117 -3.62 20.04 -5.03
N TYR A 118 -3.13 19.05 -5.77
CA TYR A 118 -3.02 17.67 -5.29
C TYR A 118 -1.92 17.56 -4.21
N PRO A 119 -1.99 16.54 -3.34
CA PRO A 119 -0.85 16.20 -2.49
C PRO A 119 0.40 15.94 -3.35
N GLU A 120 1.58 16.29 -2.86
CA GLU A 120 2.85 16.10 -3.60
C GLU A 120 3.06 14.63 -3.98
N THR A 121 2.71 13.71 -3.09
CA THR A 121 2.64 12.27 -3.36
C THR A 121 1.43 11.67 -2.65
N THR A 122 0.89 10.60 -3.19
CA THR A 122 -0.14 9.79 -2.53
C THR A 122 0.48 8.89 -1.46
N PRO A 123 -0.18 8.66 -0.31
CA PRO A 123 0.22 7.61 0.63
C PRO A 123 0.33 6.23 -0.05
N SER A 124 1.24 5.40 0.44
CA SER A 124 1.36 4.00 0.01
C SER A 124 0.26 3.13 0.64
N GLY A 125 -0.19 2.11 -0.09
CA GLY A 125 -1.21 1.16 0.37
C GLY A 125 -2.64 1.69 0.25
N ASN A 126 -3.57 1.01 0.92
CA ASN A 126 -5.00 1.30 0.82
C ASN A 126 -5.48 2.39 1.80
N ALA A 127 -6.36 3.24 1.30
CA ALA A 127 -7.21 4.13 2.04
C ALA A 127 -8.25 3.33 2.84
N PRO A 128 -8.62 3.79 4.05
CA PRO A 128 -9.64 3.11 4.84
C PRO A 128 -11.02 3.19 4.16
N ASN A 129 -11.86 2.20 4.42
CA ASN A 129 -13.23 2.13 3.88
C ASN A 129 -14.14 3.25 4.44
N SER A 130 -13.85 3.72 5.65
CA SER A 130 -14.60 4.79 6.32
C SER A 130 -13.66 5.77 7.01
N LEU A 131 -14.17 6.96 7.32
CA LEU A 131 -13.42 8.00 8.00
C LEU A 131 -12.86 7.49 9.34
N PRO A 132 -11.54 7.61 9.57
CA PRO A 132 -10.98 7.27 10.88
C PRO A 132 -11.62 8.10 12.00
N ALA A 133 -11.71 7.53 13.19
CA ALA A 133 -12.35 8.18 14.34
C ALA A 133 -11.76 9.58 14.62
N GLY A 134 -12.62 10.59 14.67
CA GLY A 134 -12.25 11.99 14.91
C GLY A 134 -11.79 12.78 13.68
N GLN A 135 -11.75 12.17 12.50
CA GLN A 135 -11.47 12.84 11.24
C GLN A 135 -12.71 13.49 10.63
N THR A 136 -12.48 14.38 9.66
CA THR A 136 -13.52 14.97 8.80
C THR A 136 -13.28 14.55 7.35
N GLU A 137 -14.20 14.85 6.43
CA GLU A 137 -14.05 14.50 5.02
C GLU A 137 -12.80 15.09 4.34
N GLN A 138 -12.16 16.12 4.92
CA GLN A 138 -10.84 16.60 4.48
C GLN A 138 -9.75 15.52 4.55
N TYR A 139 -9.95 14.46 5.32
CA TYR A 139 -9.05 13.31 5.35
C TYR A 139 -8.86 12.69 3.96
N TRP A 140 -9.89 12.70 3.10
CA TRP A 140 -9.80 12.12 1.77
C TRP A 140 -8.90 12.90 0.80
N ASP A 141 -8.60 14.18 1.09
CA ASP A 141 -7.80 15.04 0.21
C ASP A 141 -6.37 14.51 0.01
N GLN A 142 -5.81 13.80 0.98
CA GLN A 142 -4.47 13.20 0.86
C GLN A 142 -4.40 12.05 -0.17
N TRP A 143 -5.55 11.53 -0.58
CA TRP A 143 -5.68 10.43 -1.51
C TRP A 143 -6.12 10.89 -2.91
N LYS A 144 -6.28 12.20 -3.13
CA LYS A 144 -6.57 12.75 -4.46
C LYS A 144 -5.34 12.65 -5.35
N GLY A 145 -5.54 12.30 -6.61
CA GLY A 145 -4.50 12.35 -7.63
C GLY A 145 -5.06 12.48 -9.03
N TYR A 146 -4.24 12.18 -10.03
CA TYR A 146 -4.66 12.07 -11.43
C TYR A 146 -3.85 11.04 -12.21
N ASN A 147 -4.43 10.51 -13.28
CA ASN A 147 -3.68 9.94 -14.41
C ASN A 147 -3.37 11.08 -15.39
N LEU A 148 -2.17 11.08 -15.96
CA LEU A 148 -1.65 12.12 -16.84
C LEU A 148 -1.48 11.58 -18.25
N LEU A 149 -2.21 12.16 -19.20
CA LEU A 149 -1.92 12.05 -20.62
C LEU A 149 -0.82 13.04 -20.97
N ALA A 150 0.29 12.55 -21.49
CA ALA A 150 1.42 13.35 -21.95
C ALA A 150 2.01 12.77 -23.24
N ARG A 151 2.84 13.55 -23.94
CA ARG A 151 3.61 13.05 -25.09
C ARG A 151 5.08 13.47 -25.07
N PHE A 152 5.88 12.67 -25.77
CA PHE A 152 7.34 12.77 -25.83
C PHE A 152 7.80 12.57 -27.27
N LYS A 153 8.89 13.23 -27.67
CA LYS A 153 9.50 12.98 -28.98
C LYS A 153 10.30 11.70 -28.95
N TRP A 154 10.10 10.89 -29.98
CA TRP A 154 10.97 9.77 -30.33
C TRP A 154 12.28 10.29 -30.94
N ASP A 155 13.40 9.75 -30.47
CA ASP A 155 14.74 10.00 -30.98
C ASP A 155 15.30 8.74 -31.66
N GLU A 156 15.28 8.76 -33.00
CA GLU A 156 15.74 7.68 -33.87
C GLU A 156 17.24 7.38 -33.73
N GLU A 157 18.07 8.35 -33.29
CA GLU A 157 19.52 8.09 -33.13
C GLU A 157 19.82 7.24 -31.89
N SER A 158 19.00 7.40 -30.85
CA SER A 158 19.16 6.70 -29.57
C SER A 158 18.18 5.54 -29.35
N ASP A 159 17.24 5.33 -30.27
CA ASP A 159 16.13 4.37 -30.13
C ASP A 159 15.37 4.56 -28.81
N SER A 160 15.10 5.81 -28.42
CA SER A 160 14.49 6.13 -27.13
C SER A 160 13.60 7.38 -27.16
N LEU A 161 12.81 7.58 -26.10
CA LEU A 161 12.06 8.82 -25.87
C LEU A 161 12.96 9.91 -25.29
N ASP A 162 12.99 11.09 -25.90
CA ASP A 162 13.58 12.29 -25.31
C ASP A 162 12.66 12.85 -24.22
N LEU A 163 12.88 12.40 -22.99
CA LEU A 163 12.09 12.80 -21.82
C LEU A 163 12.12 14.32 -21.55
N SER A 164 13.07 15.07 -22.12
CA SER A 164 13.12 16.54 -21.99
C SER A 164 12.08 17.27 -22.83
N THR A 165 11.49 16.59 -23.82
CA THR A 165 10.46 17.14 -24.72
C THR A 165 9.02 16.99 -24.20
N LYS A 166 8.88 16.45 -22.99
CA LYS A 166 7.58 16.17 -22.36
C LYS A 166 6.59 17.34 -22.49
N GLN A 167 5.38 17.02 -22.96
CA GLN A 167 4.22 17.91 -22.96
C GLN A 167 3.06 17.28 -22.19
N ASP A 168 2.59 17.94 -21.13
CA ASP A 168 1.37 17.56 -20.40
C ASP A 168 0.13 17.99 -21.19
N ILE A 169 -0.82 17.07 -21.39
CA ILE A 169 -2.02 17.31 -22.21
C ILE A 169 -3.28 17.38 -21.34
N LEU A 170 -3.59 16.29 -20.63
CA LEU A 170 -4.82 16.15 -19.86
C LEU A 170 -4.59 15.40 -18.55
N LYS A 171 -5.18 15.90 -17.46
CA LYS A 171 -5.22 15.24 -16.15
C LYS A 171 -6.61 14.66 -15.93
N VAL A 172 -6.71 13.35 -15.75
CA VAL A 172 -7.95 12.64 -15.36
C VAL A 172 -7.91 12.42 -13.86
N GLU A 173 -8.79 13.09 -13.12
CA GLU A 173 -8.80 13.02 -11.66
C GLU A 173 -9.17 11.62 -11.16
N VAL A 174 -8.50 11.18 -10.09
CA VAL A 174 -8.71 9.86 -9.47
C VAL A 174 -8.63 9.96 -7.95
N GLN A 175 -9.26 9.00 -7.29
CA GLN A 175 -9.20 8.77 -5.86
C GLN A 175 -8.31 7.54 -5.65
N ARG A 176 -7.12 7.75 -5.10
CA ARG A 176 -6.11 6.71 -4.86
C ARG A 176 -6.35 6.00 -3.53
N GLY A 177 -5.56 4.94 -3.29
CA GLY A 177 -5.67 4.11 -2.10
C GLY A 177 -6.83 3.14 -2.15
N GLN A 178 -7.45 2.96 -3.30
CA GLN A 178 -8.38 1.86 -3.53
C GLN A 178 -8.00 1.27 -4.88
N CYS A 179 -8.16 -0.03 -5.01
CA CYS A 179 -8.34 -0.62 -6.33
C CYS A 179 -9.73 -0.14 -6.86
N CYS A 180 -10.06 -0.08 -8.14
CA CYS A 180 -9.44 -0.53 -9.38
C CYS A 180 -9.96 0.36 -10.54
N HIS A 181 -9.90 -0.13 -11.77
CA HIS A 181 -10.49 0.40 -13.00
C HIS A 181 -9.85 1.70 -13.44
N VAL A 182 -8.61 1.59 -13.88
CA VAL A 182 -7.88 2.70 -14.50
C VAL A 182 -8.21 2.87 -15.98
N ALA A 183 -8.57 1.78 -16.68
CA ALA A 183 -8.57 1.66 -18.14
C ALA A 183 -7.27 2.23 -18.72
N GLY A 184 -7.35 2.95 -19.84
CA GLY A 184 -6.34 3.94 -20.17
C GLY A 184 -5.73 3.84 -21.54
N ASP A 185 -6.50 3.49 -22.56
CA ASP A 185 -6.05 3.28 -23.92
C ASP A 185 -6.34 4.47 -24.85
N ILE A 186 -5.61 4.58 -25.96
CA ILE A 186 -5.63 5.69 -26.92
C ILE A 186 -5.89 5.19 -28.34
N ALA A 187 -6.86 5.81 -29.01
CA ALA A 187 -7.08 5.67 -30.45
C ALA A 187 -7.14 7.04 -31.14
N PHE A 188 -6.96 7.09 -32.45
CA PHE A 188 -7.03 8.32 -33.24
C PHE A 188 -8.00 8.21 -34.40
N ASP A 189 -8.75 9.28 -34.69
CA ASP A 189 -9.48 9.39 -35.95
C ASP A 189 -8.65 9.96 -37.10
N GLU A 190 -9.19 9.92 -38.32
CA GLU A 190 -8.55 10.43 -39.54
C GLU A 190 -8.24 11.94 -39.49
N ASP A 191 -8.97 12.70 -38.66
CA ASP A 191 -8.72 14.12 -38.45
C ASP A 191 -7.63 14.36 -37.39
N GLY A 192 -7.08 13.29 -36.80
CA GLY A 192 -6.08 13.30 -35.73
C GLY A 192 -6.63 13.79 -34.39
N ASN A 193 -7.93 13.58 -34.13
CA ASN A 193 -8.47 13.72 -32.77
C ASN A 193 -8.12 12.46 -31.99
N LEU A 194 -7.76 12.65 -30.72
CA LEU A 194 -7.38 11.61 -29.79
C LEU A 194 -8.62 11.17 -29.01
N TYR A 195 -8.86 9.86 -28.98
CA TYR A 195 -9.76 9.20 -28.05
C TYR A 195 -8.97 8.65 -26.88
N LEU A 196 -9.46 8.83 -25.66
CA LEU A 196 -8.84 8.31 -24.43
C LEU A 196 -9.89 7.57 -23.59
N SER A 197 -9.68 6.29 -23.35
CA SER A 197 -10.51 5.52 -22.42
C SER A 197 -10.11 5.81 -20.96
N THR A 198 -11.10 5.86 -20.07
CA THR A 198 -10.87 6.07 -18.63
C THR A 198 -11.81 5.19 -17.82
N GLY A 199 -11.28 4.50 -16.81
CA GLY A 199 -12.10 3.70 -15.90
C GLY A 199 -12.80 4.56 -14.85
N ASP A 200 -13.81 3.99 -14.19
CA ASP A 200 -14.66 4.68 -13.22
C ASP A 200 -13.95 5.00 -11.90
N ASN A 201 -12.82 4.35 -11.66
CA ASN A 201 -12.02 4.44 -10.45
C ASN A 201 -12.83 4.06 -9.18
N THR A 202 -13.65 3.01 -9.26
CA THR A 202 -14.45 2.49 -8.15
C THR A 202 -14.29 0.96 -8.00
N PRO A 203 -13.89 0.43 -6.82
CA PRO A 203 -13.69 -1.01 -6.64
C PRO A 203 -14.97 -1.83 -6.66
N ALA A 204 -14.85 -3.06 -7.15
CA ALA A 204 -15.86 -4.11 -6.96
C ALA A 204 -16.06 -4.49 -5.48
N SER A 205 -14.98 -4.50 -4.68
CA SER A 205 -14.96 -4.69 -3.21
C SER A 205 -15.50 -3.50 -2.41
N THR A 206 -16.46 -2.76 -2.97
CA THR A 206 -17.15 -1.72 -2.21
C THR A 206 -17.98 -2.38 -1.08
N PRO A 207 -17.88 -1.91 0.17
CA PRO A 207 -18.64 -2.46 1.29
C PRO A 207 -20.14 -2.50 1.06
N GLY A 208 -20.70 -3.70 1.10
CA GLY A 208 -22.11 -4.01 0.84
C GLY A 208 -22.49 -4.10 -0.64
N ALA A 209 -21.53 -3.99 -1.57
CA ALA A 209 -21.75 -4.19 -3.00
C ALA A 209 -22.04 -5.65 -3.32
N ASN A 210 -21.29 -6.59 -2.74
CA ASN A 210 -21.45 -8.04 -2.94
C ASN A 210 -21.50 -8.38 -4.45
N GLY A 211 -20.54 -7.88 -5.22
CA GLY A 211 -20.46 -8.05 -6.68
C GLY A 211 -21.45 -7.23 -7.52
N PHE A 212 -22.36 -6.44 -6.95
CA PHE A 212 -23.28 -5.59 -7.75
C PHE A 212 -22.77 -4.14 -7.89
N ALA A 213 -23.51 -3.28 -8.60
CA ALA A 213 -23.18 -1.86 -8.78
C ALA A 213 -22.80 -1.14 -7.47
N PRO A 214 -21.54 -0.64 -7.35
CA PRO A 214 -21.01 0.00 -6.14
C PRO A 214 -21.42 1.49 -6.07
N ASN A 215 -22.67 1.73 -5.66
CA ASN A 215 -23.27 3.06 -5.54
C ASN A 215 -23.35 3.53 -4.07
N ASN A 216 -22.27 3.37 -3.29
CA ASN A 216 -22.26 3.64 -1.85
C ASN A 216 -21.72 5.04 -1.52
N ASP A 217 -22.63 5.98 -1.30
CA ASP A 217 -22.29 7.34 -0.87
C ASP A 217 -22.66 7.64 0.59
N ALA A 218 -22.78 6.61 1.45
CA ALA A 218 -23.17 6.82 2.84
C ALA A 218 -22.21 7.81 3.58
N PRO A 219 -22.73 8.70 4.45
CA PRO A 219 -21.89 9.69 5.14
C PRO A 219 -20.72 9.07 5.90
N GLY A 220 -19.50 9.53 5.59
CA GLY A 220 -18.27 9.04 6.20
C GLY A 220 -17.64 7.83 5.52
N MET A 221 -18.29 7.20 4.54
CA MET A 221 -17.65 6.21 3.67
C MET A 221 -16.66 6.89 2.71
N ASN A 222 -15.68 6.11 2.26
CA ASN A 222 -14.71 6.54 1.27
C ASN A 222 -15.43 6.99 -0.02
N PRO A 223 -15.14 8.18 -0.56
CA PRO A 223 -15.77 8.65 -1.78
C PRO A 223 -15.60 7.69 -2.97
N GLY A 224 -14.52 6.91 -3.00
CA GLY A 224 -14.24 5.98 -4.10
C GLY A 224 -15.28 4.89 -4.32
N PHE A 225 -16.13 4.61 -3.32
CA PHE A 225 -17.15 3.56 -3.33
C PHE A 225 -18.48 3.92 -4.01
N ASP A 226 -18.54 5.05 -4.71
CA ASP A 226 -19.74 5.49 -5.41
C ASP A 226 -19.48 5.74 -6.89
N ALA A 227 -19.71 4.73 -7.74
CA ALA A 227 -19.46 4.82 -9.19
C ALA A 227 -20.26 5.95 -9.87
N ARG A 228 -21.37 6.40 -9.27
CA ARG A 228 -22.17 7.54 -9.75
C ARG A 228 -21.39 8.86 -9.75
N ARG A 229 -20.32 8.98 -8.94
CA ARG A 229 -19.46 10.18 -8.88
C ARG A 229 -18.59 10.36 -10.12
N GLY A 230 -18.26 9.24 -10.78
CA GLY A 230 -17.37 9.14 -11.95
C GLY A 230 -18.18 8.79 -13.19
N ALA A 231 -18.33 7.49 -13.48
CA ALA A 231 -19.04 6.96 -14.65
C ALA A 231 -20.40 7.62 -14.88
N GLY A 232 -21.22 7.72 -13.82
CA GLY A 232 -22.55 8.31 -13.84
C GLY A 232 -22.61 9.84 -13.76
N ASN A 233 -21.48 10.55 -13.73
CA ASN A 233 -21.41 12.00 -13.59
C ASN A 233 -21.01 12.66 -14.91
N THR A 234 -21.84 13.58 -15.41
CA THR A 234 -21.60 14.30 -16.67
C THR A 234 -20.50 15.36 -16.57
N ASN A 235 -20.08 15.71 -15.34
CA ASN A 235 -19.05 16.70 -15.07
C ASN A 235 -17.74 16.08 -14.54
N ASP A 236 -17.51 14.80 -14.82
CA ASP A 236 -16.33 14.04 -14.40
C ASP A 236 -15.73 13.29 -15.61
N LEU A 237 -14.41 13.07 -15.60
CA LEU A 237 -13.71 12.42 -16.72
C LEU A 237 -13.52 10.92 -16.54
N ARG A 238 -13.88 10.34 -15.39
CA ARG A 238 -13.76 8.89 -15.12
C ARG A 238 -14.95 8.09 -15.65
N GLY A 239 -14.70 6.87 -16.09
CA GLY A 239 -15.71 5.98 -16.67
C GLY A 239 -16.27 6.53 -17.97
N LYS A 240 -15.36 6.96 -18.86
CA LYS A 240 -15.64 7.67 -20.11
C LYS A 240 -14.76 7.15 -21.25
N ILE A 241 -15.15 7.49 -22.48
CA ILE A 241 -14.19 7.69 -23.56
C ILE A 241 -14.24 9.17 -23.94
N LEU A 242 -13.08 9.82 -23.84
CA LEU A 242 -12.91 11.25 -24.09
C LEU A 242 -12.43 11.46 -25.51
N ARG A 243 -12.81 12.57 -26.17
CA ARG A 243 -12.33 12.95 -27.50
C ARG A 243 -11.84 14.39 -27.50
N ILE A 244 -10.57 14.60 -27.84
CA ILE A 244 -9.90 15.91 -27.86
C ILE A 244 -9.03 16.08 -29.11
N LYS A 245 -8.69 17.31 -29.47
CA LYS A 245 -7.67 17.60 -30.49
C LYS A 245 -6.43 18.16 -29.83
N VAL A 246 -5.31 17.45 -29.88
CA VAL A 246 -4.04 17.91 -29.29
C VAL A 246 -3.35 18.90 -30.24
N GLU A 247 -3.01 20.06 -29.72
CA GLU A 247 -2.33 21.14 -30.43
C GLU A 247 -0.80 20.96 -30.38
N GLU A 248 -0.06 21.67 -31.24
CA GLU A 248 1.41 21.55 -31.36
C GLU A 248 2.17 21.83 -30.04
N ASP A 249 1.63 22.71 -29.19
CA ASP A 249 2.23 23.09 -27.91
C ASP A 249 1.87 22.15 -26.74
N GLY A 250 1.06 21.12 -26.99
CA GLY A 250 0.58 20.17 -26.00
C GLY A 250 -0.74 20.57 -25.32
N SER A 251 -1.24 21.78 -25.55
CA SER A 251 -2.63 22.11 -25.21
C SER A 251 -3.61 21.31 -26.06
N TYR A 252 -4.91 21.35 -25.75
CA TYR A 252 -5.93 20.70 -26.56
C TYR A 252 -7.16 21.59 -26.78
N THR A 253 -7.88 21.30 -27.85
CA THR A 253 -9.20 21.85 -28.17
C THR A 253 -10.26 20.76 -28.17
N ILE A 254 -11.53 21.16 -28.13
CA ILE A 254 -12.67 20.25 -28.17
C ILE A 254 -13.19 20.15 -29.60
N PRO A 255 -13.18 18.96 -30.23
CA PRO A 255 -13.80 18.74 -31.53
C PRO A 255 -15.32 18.88 -31.47
N ASP A 256 -15.93 19.28 -32.59
CA ASP A 256 -17.40 19.28 -32.72
C ASP A 256 -17.93 17.83 -32.66
N GLY A 257 -19.12 17.65 -32.07
CA GLY A 257 -19.81 16.35 -32.06
C GLY A 257 -19.54 15.45 -30.86
N ASN A 258 -18.93 15.97 -29.79
CA ASN A 258 -18.91 15.30 -28.49
C ASN A 258 -20.31 15.29 -27.82
N LEU A 259 -20.49 14.46 -26.79
CA LEU A 259 -21.79 14.26 -26.13
C LEU A 259 -22.36 15.56 -25.54
N PHE A 260 -21.47 16.45 -25.08
CA PHE A 260 -21.85 17.74 -24.52
C PHE A 260 -21.14 18.90 -25.25
N GLU A 261 -21.93 19.89 -25.64
CA GLU A 261 -21.42 21.10 -26.29
C GLU A 261 -20.56 21.94 -25.32
N PRO A 262 -19.43 22.52 -25.77
CA PRO A 262 -18.61 23.41 -24.97
C PRO A 262 -19.39 24.54 -24.30
N GLY A 263 -19.22 24.68 -22.98
CA GLY A 263 -19.90 25.69 -22.15
C GLY A 263 -21.28 25.27 -21.63
N THR A 264 -21.69 24.01 -21.82
CA THR A 264 -22.90 23.47 -21.18
C THR A 264 -22.67 23.30 -19.67
N ASP A 265 -23.45 24.02 -18.86
CA ASP A 265 -23.33 24.01 -17.39
C ASP A 265 -23.50 22.59 -16.82
N GLY A 266 -22.58 22.18 -15.92
CA GLY A 266 -22.63 20.86 -15.28
C GLY A 266 -22.20 19.70 -16.20
N THR A 267 -21.44 19.98 -17.25
CA THR A 267 -20.92 18.95 -18.15
C THR A 267 -19.46 19.18 -18.53
N ARG A 268 -18.77 18.09 -18.90
CA ARG A 268 -17.44 18.12 -19.49
C ARG A 268 -17.53 17.91 -21.01
N PRO A 269 -17.08 18.88 -21.83
CA PRO A 269 -17.20 18.77 -23.28
C PRO A 269 -16.20 17.80 -23.92
N GLU A 270 -15.23 17.28 -23.15
CA GLU A 270 -14.33 16.22 -23.58
C GLU A 270 -15.04 14.87 -23.78
N ILE A 271 -16.21 14.68 -23.15
CA ILE A 271 -16.89 13.38 -23.11
C ILE A 271 -17.49 13.05 -24.49
N TYR A 272 -17.06 11.93 -25.08
CA TYR A 272 -17.67 11.34 -26.27
C TYR A 272 -18.60 10.18 -25.89
N VAL A 273 -18.12 9.26 -25.06
CA VAL A 273 -18.92 8.21 -24.41
C VAL A 273 -18.88 8.40 -22.90
N MET A 274 -20.02 8.23 -22.23
CA MET A 274 -20.08 8.15 -20.77
C MET A 274 -20.71 6.86 -20.27
N GLY A 275 -20.64 6.63 -18.96
CA GLY A 275 -21.30 5.50 -18.31
C GLY A 275 -20.62 4.18 -18.63
N LEU A 276 -19.29 4.15 -18.52
CA LEU A 276 -18.44 2.97 -18.68
C LEU A 276 -17.79 2.61 -17.34
N ARG A 277 -17.48 1.34 -17.11
CA ARG A 277 -16.84 0.88 -15.86
C ARG A 277 -15.32 0.83 -16.00
N ASN A 278 -14.80 -0.01 -16.88
CA ASN A 278 -13.37 -0.16 -17.17
C ASN A 278 -13.15 -0.53 -18.65
N PRO A 279 -13.27 0.43 -19.58
CA PRO A 279 -13.06 0.21 -21.01
C PRO A 279 -11.57 0.06 -21.34
N PHE A 280 -10.97 -1.09 -21.02
CA PHE A 280 -9.51 -1.24 -20.90
C PHE A 280 -8.77 -1.06 -22.23
N ARG A 281 -9.31 -1.59 -23.33
CA ARG A 281 -8.77 -1.43 -24.70
C ARG A 281 -9.83 -0.87 -25.66
N ILE A 282 -9.42 0.04 -26.53
CA ILE A 282 -10.26 0.70 -27.53
C ILE A 282 -9.59 0.70 -28.91
N ASP A 283 -10.38 0.76 -29.97
CA ASP A 283 -9.86 1.02 -31.32
C ASP A 283 -10.81 1.93 -32.10
N TYR A 284 -10.27 2.61 -33.13
CA TYR A 284 -11.03 3.45 -34.04
C TYR A 284 -10.87 2.98 -35.48
N ASP A 285 -11.98 2.70 -36.12
CA ASP A 285 -12.01 2.31 -37.51
C ASP A 285 -12.10 3.52 -38.46
N PRO A 286 -11.07 3.85 -39.25
CA PRO A 286 -11.07 5.02 -40.11
C PRO A 286 -12.08 4.95 -41.26
N GLU A 287 -12.39 3.74 -41.77
CA GLU A 287 -13.28 3.61 -42.93
C GLU A 287 -14.75 3.87 -42.59
N THR A 288 -15.20 3.41 -41.41
CA THR A 288 -16.60 3.58 -40.95
C THR A 288 -16.78 4.73 -39.96
N GLY A 289 -15.70 5.15 -39.30
CA GLY A 289 -15.70 6.12 -38.22
C GLY A 289 -16.18 5.57 -36.88
N ALA A 290 -16.24 4.24 -36.75
CA ALA A 290 -16.70 3.57 -35.53
C ALA A 290 -15.57 3.47 -34.50
N LEU A 291 -15.90 3.82 -33.26
CA LEU A 291 -15.08 3.51 -32.08
C LEU A 291 -15.57 2.19 -31.48
N VAL A 292 -14.67 1.26 -31.14
CA VAL A 292 -14.98 -0.06 -30.55
C VAL A 292 -14.24 -0.28 -29.24
N TRP A 293 -14.82 -0.99 -28.29
CA TRP A 293 -14.18 -1.32 -27.00
C TRP A 293 -14.82 -2.53 -26.30
N GLY A 294 -14.06 -3.13 -25.38
CA GLY A 294 -14.58 -4.04 -24.34
C GLY A 294 -14.69 -3.29 -23.01
N ASP A 295 -15.73 -3.55 -22.21
CA ASP A 295 -15.96 -2.93 -20.90
C ASP A 295 -16.18 -4.00 -19.81
N TYR A 296 -15.40 -3.96 -18.74
CA TYR A 296 -15.52 -4.94 -17.64
C TYR A 296 -16.80 -4.72 -16.84
N GLY A 297 -17.47 -5.80 -16.47
CA GLY A 297 -18.65 -5.81 -15.60
C GLY A 297 -18.36 -5.94 -14.12
N PRO A 298 -19.40 -5.89 -13.27
CA PRO A 298 -19.29 -6.19 -11.85
C PRO A 298 -19.32 -7.71 -11.58
N ASP A 299 -18.98 -8.14 -10.37
CA ASP A 299 -18.59 -9.53 -10.05
C ASP A 299 -19.78 -10.42 -9.57
N ALA A 300 -21.03 -9.94 -9.65
CA ALA A 300 -22.18 -10.70 -9.14
C ALA A 300 -22.45 -11.93 -10.01
N GLY A 301 -22.18 -13.15 -9.52
CA GLY A 301 -22.43 -14.39 -10.26
C GLY A 301 -23.90 -14.74 -10.56
N ALA A 302 -24.88 -14.05 -9.97
CA ALA A 302 -26.31 -14.29 -10.21
C ALA A 302 -27.18 -13.02 -10.04
N PRO A 303 -28.31 -12.90 -10.77
CA PRO A 303 -29.17 -11.73 -10.68
C PRO A 303 -29.97 -11.72 -9.37
N ASN A 304 -30.36 -10.53 -8.91
CA ASN A 304 -31.19 -10.37 -7.73
C ASN A 304 -32.43 -9.53 -8.05
N GLU A 305 -33.61 -10.13 -7.94
CA GLU A 305 -34.91 -9.49 -8.24
C GLU A 305 -35.18 -8.22 -7.42
N GLN A 306 -34.49 -8.03 -6.29
CA GLN A 306 -34.59 -6.86 -5.43
C GLN A 306 -33.43 -5.87 -5.62
N ARG A 307 -32.49 -6.10 -6.55
CA ARG A 307 -31.32 -5.22 -6.69
C ARG A 307 -30.99 -4.89 -8.13
N GLY A 308 -30.95 -5.89 -9.01
CA GLY A 308 -30.63 -5.71 -10.42
C GLY A 308 -29.97 -6.93 -11.06
N PRO A 309 -29.43 -6.75 -12.27
CA PRO A 309 -28.79 -7.83 -13.02
C PRO A 309 -27.51 -8.34 -12.33
N MET A 310 -27.10 -9.52 -12.75
CA MET A 310 -25.79 -10.09 -12.45
C MET A 310 -24.66 -9.33 -13.17
N GLY A 311 -23.42 -9.77 -12.94
CA GLY A 311 -22.24 -9.38 -13.71
C GLY A 311 -22.31 -9.80 -15.17
N PHE A 312 -22.00 -8.86 -16.05
CA PHE A 312 -21.79 -9.10 -17.49
C PHE A 312 -20.62 -8.27 -17.97
N VAL A 313 -19.85 -8.80 -18.89
CA VAL A 313 -18.88 -8.03 -19.66
C VAL A 313 -19.47 -7.66 -21.01
N GLU A 314 -19.07 -6.52 -21.54
CA GLU A 314 -19.69 -5.93 -22.73
C GLU A 314 -18.67 -5.66 -23.82
N TRP A 315 -19.09 -5.82 -25.08
CA TRP A 315 -18.40 -5.28 -26.23
C TRP A 315 -19.34 -4.32 -26.96
N GLN A 316 -18.82 -3.15 -27.31
CA GLN A 316 -19.60 -2.04 -27.82
C GLN A 316 -18.92 -1.36 -29.00
N SER A 317 -19.75 -0.78 -29.87
CA SER A 317 -19.30 0.06 -30.98
C SER A 317 -20.19 1.29 -31.14
N THR A 318 -19.62 2.43 -31.52
CA THR A 318 -20.42 3.63 -31.86
C THR A 318 -19.75 4.56 -32.86
N THR A 319 -20.55 5.10 -33.78
CA THR A 319 -20.19 6.21 -34.69
C THR A 319 -20.67 7.57 -34.18
N VAL A 320 -21.38 7.61 -33.05
CA VAL A 320 -21.96 8.83 -32.45
C VAL A 320 -21.71 8.88 -30.94
N PRO A 321 -21.71 10.07 -30.30
CA PRO A 321 -21.58 10.16 -28.86
C PRO A 321 -22.77 9.52 -28.13
N MET A 322 -22.53 8.80 -27.03
CA MET A 322 -23.57 8.05 -26.31
C MET A 322 -23.31 7.87 -24.80
N ASN A 323 -24.29 7.32 -24.08
CA ASN A 323 -24.14 6.87 -22.69
C ASN A 323 -24.32 5.35 -22.64
N GLY A 324 -23.30 4.59 -22.18
CA GLY A 324 -23.32 3.14 -22.00
C GLY A 324 -24.11 2.67 -20.78
N GLY A 325 -24.44 3.57 -19.84
CA GLY A 325 -25.42 3.32 -18.78
C GLY A 325 -24.87 2.93 -17.40
N TRP A 326 -23.61 2.49 -17.28
CA TRP A 326 -22.99 2.21 -15.97
C TRP A 326 -22.96 3.48 -15.09
N PRO A 327 -23.25 3.41 -13.77
CA PRO A 327 -23.57 2.22 -12.94
C PRO A 327 -25.07 2.02 -12.69
N TYR A 328 -25.93 2.60 -13.52
CA TYR A 328 -27.38 2.54 -13.35
C TYR A 328 -28.01 1.38 -14.11
N CYS A 329 -27.36 1.00 -15.21
CA CYS A 329 -27.81 0.05 -16.21
C CYS A 329 -26.65 -0.89 -16.51
N HIS A 330 -26.95 -2.15 -16.82
CA HIS A 330 -25.92 -3.14 -17.13
C HIS A 330 -26.42 -4.26 -18.03
N GLY A 331 -25.53 -4.82 -18.85
CA GLY A 331 -25.81 -5.89 -19.80
C GLY A 331 -26.83 -5.45 -20.85
N PRO A 332 -28.01 -6.08 -20.98
CA PRO A 332 -29.03 -5.70 -21.95
C PRO A 332 -29.78 -4.40 -21.57
N ASN A 333 -29.07 -3.40 -21.05
CA ASN A 333 -29.59 -2.17 -20.47
C ASN A 333 -30.58 -2.41 -19.31
N ALA A 334 -30.30 -3.43 -18.48
CA ALA A 334 -31.15 -3.78 -17.35
C ALA A 334 -30.91 -2.84 -16.17
N ASN A 335 -31.99 -2.34 -15.56
CA ASN A 335 -31.92 -1.39 -14.45
C ASN A 335 -31.33 -2.04 -13.19
N TYR A 336 -30.49 -1.29 -12.47
CA TYR A 336 -30.29 -1.44 -11.03
C TYR A 336 -31.31 -0.63 -10.24
N ASN A 337 -31.35 -0.82 -8.93
CA ASN A 337 -32.07 0.06 -8.00
C ASN A 337 -31.14 0.87 -7.08
N GLU A 338 -31.74 1.83 -6.40
CA GLU A 338 -31.14 2.57 -5.29
C GLU A 338 -31.01 1.68 -4.06
N TRP A 339 -29.93 0.90 -4.00
CA TRP A 339 -29.65 0.03 -2.87
C TRP A 339 -29.25 0.83 -1.63
N ASP A 340 -29.94 0.64 -0.51
CA ASP A 340 -29.52 1.21 0.77
C ASP A 340 -28.42 0.34 1.40
N PHE A 341 -27.17 0.78 1.25
CA PHE A 341 -25.99 0.09 1.78
C PHE A 341 -25.93 0.03 3.32
N ALA A 342 -26.65 0.91 4.03
CA ALA A 342 -26.67 0.88 5.49
C ALA A 342 -27.66 -0.15 6.05
N THR A 343 -28.74 -0.44 5.31
CA THR A 343 -29.78 -1.38 5.75
C THR A 343 -29.86 -2.66 4.93
N ALA A 344 -29.11 -2.74 3.82
CA ALA A 344 -29.17 -3.82 2.83
C ALA A 344 -30.62 -4.03 2.33
N THR A 345 -31.30 -2.95 1.95
CA THR A 345 -32.69 -3.00 1.46
C THR A 345 -32.88 -2.30 0.12
N PRO A 346 -33.85 -2.76 -0.69
CA PRO A 346 -34.14 -2.18 -2.01
C PRO A 346 -34.79 -0.80 -1.94
N GLY A 347 -34.38 0.10 -2.82
CA GLY A 347 -34.99 1.41 -3.07
C GLY A 347 -35.73 1.51 -4.41
N GLU A 348 -35.83 2.73 -4.94
CA GLU A 348 -36.44 2.98 -6.25
C GLU A 348 -35.54 2.47 -7.38
N TRP A 349 -36.14 1.99 -8.46
CA TRP A 349 -35.40 1.54 -9.65
C TRP A 349 -34.98 2.74 -10.50
N PHE A 350 -33.79 2.67 -11.10
CA PHE A 350 -33.38 3.63 -12.12
C PHE A 350 -34.22 3.44 -13.40
N ASP A 351 -34.29 4.49 -14.22
CA ASP A 351 -34.97 4.48 -15.53
C ASP A 351 -33.93 4.72 -16.63
N CYS A 352 -33.36 3.63 -17.15
CA CYS A 352 -32.29 3.68 -18.15
C CYS A 352 -32.76 4.25 -19.49
N ASP A 353 -34.00 3.94 -19.90
CA ASP A 353 -34.60 4.42 -21.16
C ASP A 353 -34.87 5.93 -21.14
N ALA A 354 -35.24 6.48 -19.98
CA ALA A 354 -35.49 7.90 -19.82
C ALA A 354 -34.23 8.71 -19.43
N GLY A 355 -33.15 8.02 -19.03
CA GLY A 355 -31.98 8.60 -18.39
C GLY A 355 -32.10 8.59 -16.88
N ALA A 356 -31.16 7.93 -16.20
CA ALA A 356 -31.16 7.75 -14.76
C ALA A 356 -30.94 9.07 -13.99
N VAL A 357 -31.46 9.14 -12.78
CA VAL A 357 -31.23 10.29 -11.87
C VAL A 357 -29.94 10.04 -11.10
N ASN A 358 -28.95 10.92 -11.28
CA ASN A 358 -27.75 10.92 -10.45
C ASN A 358 -28.02 11.67 -9.15
N ASN A 359 -28.41 10.91 -8.13
CA ASN A 359 -28.70 11.38 -6.77
C ASN A 359 -27.51 11.25 -5.81
N SER A 360 -26.32 10.91 -6.31
CA SER A 360 -25.10 10.86 -5.50
C SER A 360 -24.87 12.19 -4.79
N ARG A 361 -24.46 12.14 -3.52
CA ARG A 361 -24.00 13.33 -2.78
C ARG A 361 -22.76 14.00 -3.40
N TRP A 362 -22.05 13.26 -4.26
CA TRP A 362 -20.84 13.70 -4.95
C TRP A 362 -21.11 14.19 -6.38
N ASN A 363 -22.36 14.17 -6.84
CA ASN A 363 -22.70 14.63 -8.18
C ASN A 363 -22.41 16.12 -8.36
N THR A 364 -21.57 16.44 -9.34
CA THR A 364 -21.22 17.81 -9.75
C THR A 364 -21.77 18.17 -11.13
N GLY A 365 -22.46 17.23 -11.77
CA GLY A 365 -23.02 17.38 -13.11
C GLY A 365 -24.53 17.51 -13.14
N LEU A 366 -25.14 16.99 -14.21
CA LEU A 366 -26.59 17.00 -14.39
C LEU A 366 -27.26 16.06 -13.38
N SER A 367 -28.45 16.43 -12.92
CA SER A 367 -29.25 15.58 -12.04
C SER A 367 -29.84 14.36 -12.75
N GLN A 368 -29.99 14.43 -14.07
CA GLN A 368 -30.46 13.34 -14.91
C GLN A 368 -29.47 13.17 -16.05
N VAL A 369 -28.94 11.96 -16.21
CA VAL A 369 -27.98 11.64 -17.27
C VAL A 369 -28.72 11.38 -18.60
N PRO A 370 -28.04 11.44 -19.76
CA PRO A 370 -28.62 11.00 -21.02
C PRO A 370 -29.14 9.55 -20.94
N PRO A 371 -30.15 9.17 -21.73
CA PRO A 371 -30.59 7.77 -21.84
C PRO A 371 -29.44 6.81 -22.13
N ALA A 372 -29.47 5.63 -21.52
CA ALA A 372 -28.48 4.60 -21.74
C ALA A 372 -28.72 3.88 -23.09
N THR A 373 -27.63 3.41 -23.68
CA THR A 373 -27.58 2.67 -24.95
C THR A 373 -27.17 1.25 -24.63
N ALA A 374 -27.90 0.26 -25.16
CA ALA A 374 -27.57 -1.14 -24.95
C ALA A 374 -26.30 -1.51 -25.75
N PRO A 375 -25.45 -2.41 -25.22
CA PRO A 375 -24.29 -2.91 -25.94
C PRO A 375 -24.71 -3.82 -27.10
N GLN A 376 -23.88 -3.90 -28.14
CA GLN A 376 -24.07 -4.86 -29.23
C GLN A 376 -23.85 -6.30 -28.77
N LEU A 377 -22.98 -6.52 -27.77
CA LEU A 377 -22.69 -7.82 -27.22
C LEU A 377 -22.47 -7.73 -25.71
N TYR A 378 -23.04 -8.67 -24.97
CA TYR A 378 -22.82 -8.84 -23.53
C TYR A 378 -22.79 -10.34 -23.21
N TYR A 379 -21.95 -10.74 -22.25
CA TYR A 379 -21.79 -12.15 -21.87
C TYR A 379 -21.34 -12.31 -20.40
N GLY A 380 -21.49 -13.52 -19.86
CA GLY A 380 -21.02 -13.92 -18.53
C GLY A 380 -20.40 -15.33 -18.56
N ASP A 381 -20.31 -16.00 -17.42
CA ASP A 381 -19.55 -17.27 -17.33
C ASP A 381 -20.27 -18.52 -17.87
N ASP A 382 -21.54 -18.43 -18.29
CA ASP A 382 -22.33 -19.59 -18.71
C ASP A 382 -23.32 -19.27 -19.84
N ASP A 383 -23.73 -20.29 -20.61
CA ASP A 383 -24.63 -20.15 -21.75
C ASP A 383 -26.02 -19.61 -21.38
N HIS A 384 -26.43 -19.76 -20.11
CA HIS A 384 -27.68 -19.25 -19.58
C HIS A 384 -27.64 -17.74 -19.27
N HIS A 385 -26.45 -17.15 -19.18
CA HIS A 385 -26.26 -15.74 -18.86
C HIS A 385 -26.30 -14.83 -20.09
N GLN A 386 -26.26 -15.39 -21.30
CA GLN A 386 -26.03 -14.61 -22.52
C GLN A 386 -26.78 -15.14 -23.73
N PRO A 387 -26.99 -14.31 -24.78
CA PRO A 387 -27.59 -14.77 -26.02
C PRO A 387 -26.59 -15.41 -26.99
N TRP A 388 -25.29 -15.44 -26.64
CA TRP A 388 -24.17 -15.87 -27.49
C TRP A 388 -23.52 -17.16 -26.96
N PRO A 389 -24.10 -18.34 -27.20
CA PRO A 389 -23.56 -19.61 -26.72
C PRO A 389 -22.19 -19.96 -27.34
N GLU A 390 -21.80 -19.31 -28.43
CA GLU A 390 -20.49 -19.48 -29.06
C GLU A 390 -19.35 -19.07 -28.12
N LEU A 391 -19.45 -17.94 -27.43
CA LEU A 391 -18.38 -17.42 -26.58
C LEU A 391 -18.08 -18.37 -25.40
N THR A 392 -19.11 -18.85 -24.72
CA THR A 392 -18.97 -19.86 -23.66
C THR A 392 -18.55 -21.24 -24.18
N ALA A 393 -18.66 -21.50 -25.47
CA ALA A 393 -18.21 -22.77 -26.07
C ALA A 393 -16.70 -22.79 -26.41
N PHE A 394 -15.99 -21.66 -26.29
CA PHE A 394 -14.59 -21.56 -26.70
C PHE A 394 -13.61 -22.20 -25.70
N GLY A 395 -13.97 -22.32 -24.42
CA GLY A 395 -13.12 -22.94 -23.40
C GLY A 395 -13.86 -23.26 -22.10
N PRO A 396 -13.29 -24.10 -21.20
CA PRO A 396 -13.85 -24.42 -19.89
C PRO A 396 -13.43 -23.45 -18.76
N ALA A 397 -12.51 -22.53 -19.03
CA ALA A 397 -12.00 -21.50 -18.10
C ALA A 397 -13.13 -20.55 -17.67
N ARG A 398 -13.00 -19.95 -16.49
CA ARG A 398 -14.02 -19.11 -15.83
C ARG A 398 -13.44 -17.73 -15.51
N GLY A 399 -14.32 -16.73 -15.38
CA GLY A 399 -13.91 -15.34 -15.22
C GLY A 399 -14.14 -14.57 -16.51
N GLN A 400 -14.17 -13.25 -16.39
CA GLN A 400 -14.60 -12.35 -17.46
C GLN A 400 -13.58 -11.20 -17.60
N GLY A 401 -12.89 -11.13 -18.74
CA GLY A 401 -11.79 -10.20 -18.98
C GLY A 401 -11.81 -9.58 -20.39
N PRO A 402 -12.80 -8.76 -20.74
CA PRO A 402 -12.98 -8.25 -22.09
C PRO A 402 -11.91 -7.21 -22.46
N MET A 403 -11.08 -7.55 -23.43
CA MET A 403 -10.18 -6.61 -24.11
C MET A 403 -10.78 -6.24 -25.46
N GLY A 404 -11.06 -4.95 -25.65
CA GLY A 404 -11.23 -4.41 -26.99
C GLY A 404 -10.00 -4.73 -27.86
N GLY A 405 -10.20 -4.77 -29.18
CA GLY A 405 -9.12 -5.04 -30.10
C GLY A 405 -9.36 -4.40 -31.46
N PRO A 406 -8.36 -4.46 -32.33
CA PRO A 406 -8.34 -3.71 -33.57
C PRO A 406 -9.37 -4.21 -34.59
N VAL A 407 -9.83 -3.29 -35.43
CA VAL A 407 -10.58 -3.60 -36.64
C VAL A 407 -9.60 -3.83 -37.79
N TYR A 408 -9.64 -5.02 -38.39
CA TYR A 408 -8.72 -5.32 -39.49
C TYR A 408 -9.15 -4.62 -40.79
N ARG A 409 -8.21 -3.94 -41.45
CA ARG A 409 -8.40 -3.37 -42.79
C ARG A 409 -7.45 -4.00 -43.79
N TYR A 410 -8.02 -4.61 -44.82
CA TYR A 410 -7.24 -5.30 -45.86
C TYR A 410 -6.68 -4.29 -46.86
N ASP A 411 -5.34 -4.19 -46.90
CA ASP A 411 -4.65 -3.45 -47.96
C ASP A 411 -4.29 -4.39 -49.13
N ALA A 412 -5.01 -4.24 -50.24
CA ALA A 412 -4.75 -4.96 -51.49
C ALA A 412 -3.40 -4.58 -52.13
N ASP A 413 -2.93 -3.35 -51.92
CA ASP A 413 -1.69 -2.82 -52.50
C ASP A 413 -0.45 -3.19 -51.65
N SER A 414 -0.64 -3.58 -50.39
CA SER A 414 0.45 -4.06 -49.53
C SER A 414 1.17 -5.25 -50.18
N PRO A 415 2.50 -5.22 -50.35
CA PRO A 415 3.26 -6.33 -50.90
C PRO A 415 3.47 -7.46 -49.88
N SER A 416 3.07 -7.25 -48.62
CA SER A 416 3.26 -8.23 -47.56
C SER A 416 2.54 -9.53 -47.89
N VAL A 417 3.24 -10.63 -47.67
CA VAL A 417 2.68 -11.98 -47.76
C VAL A 417 2.20 -12.51 -46.41
N SER A 418 2.51 -11.79 -45.31
CA SER A 418 2.05 -12.12 -43.97
C SER A 418 0.69 -11.51 -43.62
N LYS A 419 0.24 -10.52 -44.42
CA LYS A 419 -1.05 -9.85 -44.22
C LYS A 419 -2.21 -10.82 -44.24
N PHE A 420 -3.19 -10.58 -43.38
CA PHE A 420 -4.37 -11.44 -43.32
C PHE A 420 -5.20 -11.38 -44.61
N PRO A 421 -5.96 -12.44 -44.94
CA PRO A 421 -6.84 -12.44 -46.11
C PRO A 421 -7.93 -11.38 -46.04
N GLU A 422 -8.39 -10.89 -47.20
CA GLU A 422 -9.52 -9.94 -47.37
C GLU A 422 -10.80 -10.37 -46.64
N TYR A 423 -10.97 -11.67 -46.35
CA TYR A 423 -12.08 -12.16 -45.53
C TYR A 423 -12.22 -11.44 -44.18
N TRP A 424 -11.11 -11.02 -43.57
CA TRP A 424 -11.11 -10.37 -42.26
C TRP A 424 -11.40 -8.86 -42.33
N ASP A 425 -11.47 -8.29 -43.54
CA ASP A 425 -11.67 -6.85 -43.73
C ASP A 425 -12.95 -6.34 -43.05
N GLY A 426 -12.81 -5.29 -42.25
CA GLY A 426 -13.87 -4.66 -41.47
C GLY A 426 -14.37 -5.44 -40.25
N LYS A 427 -13.72 -6.55 -39.86
CA LYS A 427 -14.09 -7.33 -38.66
C LYS A 427 -13.30 -6.86 -37.44
N SER A 428 -13.98 -6.80 -36.29
CA SER A 428 -13.39 -6.41 -35.01
C SER A 428 -12.81 -7.61 -34.29
N PHE A 429 -11.55 -7.52 -33.88
CA PHE A 429 -10.93 -8.52 -33.02
C PHE A 429 -11.16 -8.16 -31.55
N PHE A 430 -11.18 -9.18 -30.71
CA PHE A 430 -11.50 -9.07 -29.29
C PHE A 430 -10.65 -10.08 -28.51
N GLY A 431 -9.94 -9.62 -27.48
CA GLY A 431 -9.20 -10.49 -26.58
C GLY A 431 -10.04 -10.83 -25.35
N GLU A 432 -10.03 -12.10 -24.95
CA GLU A 432 -10.50 -12.51 -23.63
C GLU A 432 -9.29 -12.82 -22.76
N PHE A 433 -8.99 -11.90 -21.84
CA PHE A 433 -7.91 -12.03 -20.89
C PHE A 433 -8.08 -13.21 -19.93
N SER A 434 -9.27 -13.42 -19.36
CA SER A 434 -9.54 -14.44 -18.33
C SER A 434 -9.88 -15.81 -18.91
N GLN A 435 -10.11 -15.94 -20.22
CA GLN A 435 -10.50 -17.21 -20.84
C GLN A 435 -9.56 -17.65 -21.98
N ASP A 436 -8.46 -16.94 -22.17
CA ASP A 436 -7.37 -17.28 -23.10
C ASP A 436 -7.81 -17.50 -24.55
N TYR A 437 -8.55 -16.57 -25.12
CA TYR A 437 -8.87 -16.61 -26.55
C TYR A 437 -8.91 -15.25 -27.21
N VAL A 438 -8.84 -15.27 -28.54
CA VAL A 438 -9.18 -14.14 -29.39
C VAL A 438 -10.43 -14.48 -30.19
N ALA A 439 -11.47 -13.66 -30.07
CA ALA A 439 -12.67 -13.75 -30.87
C ALA A 439 -12.67 -12.67 -31.96
N VAL A 440 -13.40 -12.93 -33.04
CA VAL A 440 -13.60 -11.97 -34.12
C VAL A 440 -15.08 -11.81 -34.42
N PHE A 441 -15.53 -10.56 -34.42
CA PHE A 441 -16.93 -10.18 -34.60
C PHE A 441 -17.18 -9.60 -35.98
N THR A 442 -18.30 -9.99 -36.57
CA THR A 442 -18.78 -9.40 -37.83
C THR A 442 -20.03 -8.59 -37.58
N SER A 443 -19.97 -7.30 -37.87
CA SER A 443 -21.09 -6.35 -37.73
C SER A 443 -21.04 -5.29 -38.85
N ASP A 444 -22.12 -4.52 -38.99
CA ASP A 444 -22.14 -3.32 -39.83
C ASP A 444 -21.74 -2.11 -38.97
N LEU A 445 -20.43 -1.91 -38.79
CA LEU A 445 -19.87 -0.88 -37.91
C LEU A 445 -20.31 0.54 -38.29
N ALA A 446 -20.49 0.83 -39.58
CA ALA A 446 -20.95 2.15 -40.06
C ALA A 446 -22.38 2.48 -39.66
N ALA A 447 -23.15 1.48 -39.23
CA ALA A 447 -24.54 1.62 -38.80
C ALA A 447 -24.75 1.21 -37.34
N ASP A 448 -23.66 1.04 -36.57
CA ASP A 448 -23.67 0.52 -35.20
C ASP A 448 -24.46 -0.79 -35.08
N GLY A 449 -24.34 -1.65 -36.10
CA GLY A 449 -25.17 -2.84 -36.28
C GLY A 449 -24.86 -3.97 -35.31
N GLU A 450 -25.83 -4.87 -35.15
CA GLU A 450 -25.71 -6.08 -34.33
C GLU A 450 -24.56 -6.98 -34.80
N VAL A 451 -23.97 -7.73 -33.86
CA VAL A 451 -23.03 -8.81 -34.17
C VAL A 451 -23.78 -9.96 -34.87
N THR A 452 -23.31 -10.33 -36.05
CA THR A 452 -23.94 -11.35 -36.92
C THR A 452 -23.17 -12.67 -36.98
N GLU A 453 -21.90 -12.66 -36.62
CA GLU A 453 -21.02 -13.82 -36.61
C GLU A 453 -19.91 -13.63 -35.56
N ILE A 454 -19.60 -14.70 -34.83
CA ILE A 454 -18.52 -14.77 -33.84
C ILE A 454 -17.62 -15.95 -34.22
N VAL A 455 -16.32 -15.69 -34.38
CA VAL A 455 -15.32 -16.71 -34.71
C VAL A 455 -14.26 -16.78 -33.61
N ASN A 456 -13.99 -17.98 -33.09
CA ASN A 456 -12.79 -18.24 -32.27
C ASN A 456 -11.58 -18.23 -33.20
N PHE A 457 -10.80 -17.15 -33.17
CA PHE A 457 -9.67 -16.95 -34.06
C PHE A 457 -8.45 -17.69 -33.52
N LEU A 458 -7.89 -18.56 -34.37
CA LEU A 458 -6.72 -19.37 -34.06
C LEU A 458 -6.85 -20.11 -32.70
N PRO A 459 -7.84 -21.02 -32.54
CA PRO A 459 -8.17 -21.59 -31.23
C PRO A 459 -7.00 -22.33 -30.56
N ASN A 460 -6.93 -22.24 -29.23
CA ASN A 460 -5.89 -22.90 -28.42
C ASN A 460 -5.81 -24.43 -28.64
N ALA A 461 -6.93 -25.09 -28.91
CA ALA A 461 -6.94 -26.52 -29.28
C ALA A 461 -6.13 -26.80 -30.55
N HIS A 462 -6.17 -25.89 -31.53
CA HIS A 462 -5.36 -25.98 -32.74
C HIS A 462 -3.89 -25.66 -32.45
N LEU A 463 -3.61 -24.55 -31.76
CA LEU A 463 -2.25 -24.14 -31.41
C LEU A 463 -1.50 -25.25 -30.67
N ASN A 464 -2.16 -25.90 -29.71
CA ASN A 464 -1.63 -27.09 -29.02
C ASN A 464 -1.34 -28.26 -29.98
N GLN A 465 -2.25 -28.55 -30.91
CA GLN A 465 -2.08 -29.63 -31.89
C GLN A 465 -0.87 -29.41 -32.81
N VAL A 466 -0.64 -28.16 -33.24
CA VAL A 466 0.50 -27.79 -34.11
C VAL A 466 1.73 -27.31 -33.33
N VAL A 467 1.69 -27.41 -32.01
CA VAL A 467 2.78 -27.02 -31.10
C VAL A 467 3.24 -25.57 -31.35
N GLN A 468 2.30 -24.65 -31.40
CA GLN A 468 2.55 -23.20 -31.38
C GLN A 468 2.24 -22.63 -30.00
N PRO A 469 2.76 -21.43 -29.66
CA PRO A 469 2.31 -20.71 -28.45
C PRO A 469 0.79 -20.59 -28.46
N ILE A 470 0.14 -20.88 -27.33
CA ILE A 470 -1.30 -20.68 -27.15
C ILE A 470 -1.59 -19.20 -26.89
N TRP A 471 -2.83 -18.75 -27.06
CA TRP A 471 -3.33 -17.53 -26.42
C TRP A 471 -3.27 -17.71 -24.91
N ASP A 472 -2.79 -16.69 -24.22
CA ASP A 472 -2.52 -16.73 -22.78
C ASP A 472 -2.58 -15.29 -22.22
N ASN A 473 -3.69 -14.96 -21.59
CA ASN A 473 -4.09 -13.62 -21.16
C ASN A 473 -3.73 -12.50 -22.16
N PRO A 474 -4.37 -12.43 -23.35
CA PRO A 474 -4.15 -11.35 -24.32
C PRO A 474 -4.44 -9.99 -23.67
N MET A 475 -3.43 -9.14 -23.61
CA MET A 475 -3.49 -7.86 -22.90
C MET A 475 -3.70 -6.67 -23.85
N ASP A 476 -3.02 -6.70 -24.99
CA ASP A 476 -3.15 -5.69 -26.03
C ASP A 476 -2.74 -6.26 -27.40
N MET A 477 -3.28 -5.68 -28.47
CA MET A 477 -3.06 -6.15 -29.84
C MET A 477 -3.26 -5.06 -30.90
N GLU A 478 -2.39 -5.05 -31.91
CA GLU A 478 -2.38 -4.05 -32.98
C GLU A 478 -1.98 -4.69 -34.32
N PHE A 479 -2.55 -4.23 -35.43
CA PHE A 479 -2.07 -4.63 -36.77
C PHE A 479 -0.90 -3.75 -37.21
N GLY A 480 0.23 -4.38 -37.53
CA GLY A 480 1.41 -3.68 -38.03
C GLY A 480 1.29 -3.26 -39.51
N PRO A 481 2.24 -2.47 -40.02
CA PRO A 481 2.27 -2.03 -41.42
C PRO A 481 2.48 -3.19 -42.43
N ASP A 482 2.89 -4.37 -41.95
CA ASP A 482 2.98 -5.60 -42.72
C ASP A 482 1.64 -6.37 -42.80
N GLY A 483 0.59 -5.88 -42.13
CA GLY A 483 -0.73 -6.51 -42.05
C GLY A 483 -0.77 -7.74 -41.15
N SER A 484 0.29 -7.99 -40.37
CA SER A 484 0.33 -9.02 -39.33
C SER A 484 -0.25 -8.48 -38.01
N LEU A 485 -0.77 -9.37 -37.19
CA LEU A 485 -1.30 -9.00 -35.86
C LEU A 485 -0.20 -9.14 -34.80
N TYR A 486 0.13 -8.06 -34.11
CA TYR A 486 1.03 -8.06 -32.97
C TYR A 486 0.22 -8.17 -31.70
N VAL A 487 0.66 -9.02 -30.76
CA VAL A 487 -0.09 -9.29 -29.52
C VAL A 487 0.87 -9.32 -28.34
N LEU A 488 0.51 -8.58 -27.31
CA LEU A 488 1.17 -8.60 -26.01
C LEU A 488 0.32 -9.42 -25.05
N GLU A 489 0.96 -10.40 -24.41
CA GLU A 489 0.33 -11.36 -23.52
C GLU A 489 0.90 -11.26 -22.12
N TYR A 490 0.02 -11.31 -21.13
CA TYR A 490 0.35 -11.16 -19.71
C TYR A 490 0.85 -12.45 -19.07
N GLY A 491 0.29 -13.59 -19.48
CA GLY A 491 0.59 -14.92 -18.92
C GLY A 491 0.21 -15.11 -17.45
N ASP A 492 0.26 -16.35 -16.99
CA ASP A 492 -0.12 -16.72 -15.63
C ASP A 492 0.81 -16.14 -14.54
N GLY A 493 0.24 -15.40 -13.59
CA GLY A 493 0.93 -14.86 -12.41
C GLY A 493 0.57 -13.41 -12.09
N PHE A 494 1.25 -12.80 -11.11
CA PHE A 494 0.79 -11.57 -10.47
C PHE A 494 1.88 -10.51 -10.34
N PHE A 495 1.64 -9.28 -10.82
CA PHE A 495 2.40 -8.06 -10.50
C PHE A 495 3.88 -8.05 -10.89
N ARG A 496 4.24 -8.93 -11.84
CA ARG A 496 5.62 -9.19 -12.25
C ARG A 496 5.65 -9.62 -13.70
N GLN A 497 6.85 -9.80 -14.22
CA GLN A 497 7.02 -10.55 -15.45
C GLN A 497 6.74 -12.03 -15.20
N ASN A 498 5.67 -12.51 -15.82
CA ASN A 498 5.28 -13.91 -15.74
C ASN A 498 6.11 -14.75 -16.72
N PRO A 499 6.42 -16.02 -16.39
CA PRO A 499 7.17 -16.91 -17.30
C PRO A 499 6.52 -17.07 -18.68
N ASP A 500 5.20 -17.05 -18.71
CA ASP A 500 4.40 -17.31 -19.91
C ASP A 500 4.02 -16.02 -20.68
N ALA A 501 4.21 -14.85 -20.06
CA ALA A 501 4.13 -13.54 -20.72
C ALA A 501 4.97 -13.49 -21.99
N GLY A 502 4.55 -12.69 -22.97
CA GLY A 502 5.34 -12.52 -24.18
C GLY A 502 4.77 -11.53 -25.18
N LEU A 503 5.64 -11.09 -26.07
CA LEU A 503 5.26 -10.34 -27.26
C LEU A 503 5.32 -11.29 -28.46
N TYR A 504 4.23 -11.34 -29.22
CA TYR A 504 4.04 -12.25 -30.34
C TYR A 504 3.62 -11.49 -31.60
N ARG A 505 3.84 -12.13 -32.75
CA ARG A 505 3.29 -11.74 -34.04
C ARG A 505 2.57 -12.91 -34.68
N VAL A 506 1.36 -12.69 -35.18
CA VAL A 506 0.58 -13.65 -35.93
C VAL A 506 0.62 -13.27 -37.40
N ASP A 507 1.15 -14.17 -38.21
CA ASP A 507 1.26 -14.03 -39.66
C ASP A 507 0.27 -14.97 -40.35
N TYR A 508 -0.31 -14.51 -41.46
CA TYR A 508 -0.88 -15.42 -42.45
C TYR A 508 0.26 -15.97 -43.32
N ALA A 509 0.47 -17.29 -43.29
CA ALA A 509 1.55 -17.96 -43.97
C ALA A 509 1.06 -19.28 -44.59
N GLU A 510 0.63 -19.26 -45.86
CA GLU A 510 0.35 -20.51 -46.57
C GLU A 510 1.63 -21.26 -46.95
N GLY A 511 1.66 -22.57 -46.69
CA GLY A 511 2.81 -23.40 -47.01
C GLY A 511 3.91 -23.31 -45.95
N ASN A 512 5.14 -23.01 -46.38
CA ASN A 512 6.34 -23.09 -45.54
C ASN A 512 6.33 -22.02 -44.44
N LYS A 513 6.33 -22.43 -43.18
CA LYS A 513 6.29 -21.58 -42.00
C LYS A 513 7.68 -21.10 -41.57
N THR A 514 7.70 -20.16 -40.65
CA THR A 514 8.90 -19.60 -40.05
C THR A 514 9.45 -20.57 -39.00
N PRO A 515 10.73 -20.94 -39.07
CA PRO A 515 11.36 -21.75 -38.02
C PRO A 515 11.21 -21.12 -36.63
N GLN A 516 10.86 -21.93 -35.64
CA GLN A 516 10.73 -21.52 -34.25
C GLN A 516 12.09 -21.69 -33.55
N ALA A 517 12.83 -20.59 -33.44
CA ALA A 517 14.11 -20.57 -32.73
C ALA A 517 13.88 -20.73 -31.22
N ARG A 518 14.67 -21.59 -30.57
CA ARG A 518 14.73 -21.72 -29.12
C ARG A 518 16.18 -21.83 -28.67
N ILE A 519 16.55 -21.05 -27.67
CA ILE A 519 17.88 -20.97 -27.09
C ILE A 519 17.84 -21.39 -25.62
N SER A 520 18.79 -22.21 -25.22
CA SER A 520 19.17 -22.43 -23.82
C SER A 520 20.64 -22.05 -23.66
N ALA A 521 20.98 -21.42 -22.54
CA ALA A 521 22.34 -21.01 -22.21
C ALA A 521 22.64 -21.37 -20.75
N ASP A 522 23.79 -21.97 -20.47
CA ASP A 522 24.19 -22.35 -19.11
C ASP A 522 25.70 -22.16 -18.89
N PRO A 523 26.14 -21.40 -17.87
CA PRO A 523 25.33 -20.47 -17.06
C PRO A 523 24.99 -19.19 -17.84
N ILE A 524 23.92 -18.48 -17.44
CA ILE A 524 23.56 -17.17 -18.01
C ILE A 524 24.27 -15.98 -17.34
N SER A 525 24.92 -16.22 -16.19
CA SER A 525 25.62 -15.17 -15.47
C SER A 525 26.80 -15.65 -14.63
N SER A 526 27.70 -14.74 -14.28
CA SER A 526 28.79 -14.96 -13.31
C SER A 526 29.21 -13.67 -12.61
N SER A 527 29.84 -13.79 -11.44
CA SER A 527 30.42 -12.66 -10.69
C SER A 527 31.69 -12.08 -11.30
N GLU A 528 32.39 -12.87 -12.12
CA GLU A 528 33.71 -12.54 -12.66
C GLU A 528 33.85 -12.99 -14.12
N ALA A 529 34.74 -12.33 -14.85
CA ALA A 529 35.22 -12.76 -16.17
C ALA A 529 36.51 -13.60 -16.04
N PRO A 530 36.75 -14.60 -16.92
CA PRO A 530 35.91 -14.97 -18.05
C PRO A 530 34.74 -15.90 -17.67
N LEU A 531 33.64 -15.79 -18.41
CA LEU A 531 32.50 -16.70 -18.34
C LEU A 531 32.45 -17.57 -19.60
N THR A 532 32.53 -18.89 -19.45
CA THR A 532 32.24 -19.83 -20.54
C THR A 532 30.80 -20.27 -20.43
N VAL A 533 30.05 -20.09 -21.51
CA VAL A 533 28.63 -20.44 -21.62
C VAL A 533 28.48 -21.53 -22.68
N ASP A 534 27.79 -22.60 -22.31
CA ASP A 534 27.34 -23.61 -23.26
C ASP A 534 25.94 -23.25 -23.77
N PHE A 535 25.83 -23.12 -25.09
CA PHE A 535 24.60 -22.77 -25.79
C PHE A 535 24.01 -23.99 -26.49
N ASP A 536 22.70 -24.17 -26.34
CA ASP A 536 21.94 -25.26 -26.94
C ASP A 536 20.73 -24.70 -27.70
N GLY A 537 20.75 -24.83 -29.02
CA GLY A 537 19.66 -24.47 -29.92
C GLY A 537 18.77 -25.66 -30.32
N THR A 538 19.03 -26.87 -29.83
CA THR A 538 18.36 -28.11 -30.28
C THR A 538 16.87 -28.16 -29.96
N GLY A 539 16.37 -27.28 -29.07
CA GLY A 539 14.95 -27.07 -28.85
C GLY A 539 14.22 -26.38 -30.02
N SER A 540 14.97 -25.81 -30.97
CA SER A 540 14.40 -25.17 -32.16
C SER A 540 13.75 -26.20 -33.08
N ARG A 541 12.68 -25.80 -33.75
CA ARG A 541 11.96 -26.67 -34.69
C ARG A 541 11.41 -25.89 -35.88
N ASP A 542 11.31 -26.60 -36.99
CA ASP A 542 10.56 -26.18 -38.16
C ASP A 542 9.14 -26.77 -38.03
N PRO A 543 8.06 -25.99 -38.22
CA PRO A 543 6.69 -26.51 -38.11
C PRO A 543 6.40 -27.70 -39.04
N GLU A 544 7.06 -27.77 -40.20
CA GLU A 544 6.97 -28.88 -41.16
C GLU A 544 7.98 -30.00 -40.89
N GLY A 545 8.81 -29.86 -39.86
CA GLY A 545 9.85 -30.81 -39.49
C GLY A 545 11.05 -30.81 -40.42
N ALA A 546 11.28 -29.73 -41.18
CA ALA A 546 12.48 -29.58 -42.00
C ALA A 546 13.76 -29.52 -41.16
N GLN A 547 14.88 -29.88 -41.79
CA GLN A 547 16.18 -29.81 -41.13
C GLN A 547 16.67 -28.36 -41.06
N LEU A 548 16.97 -27.90 -39.85
CA LEU A 548 17.46 -26.56 -39.59
C LEU A 548 19.00 -26.45 -39.63
N THR A 549 19.50 -25.29 -40.06
CA THR A 549 20.88 -24.81 -39.80
C THR A 549 20.87 -23.75 -38.70
N TYR A 550 21.97 -23.65 -37.95
CA TYR A 550 22.06 -22.85 -36.74
C TYR A 550 23.27 -21.93 -36.85
N ASP A 551 23.06 -20.62 -36.70
CA ASP A 551 24.09 -19.60 -36.65
C ASP A 551 23.96 -18.81 -35.34
N TRP A 552 25.09 -18.50 -34.71
CA TRP A 552 25.18 -17.81 -33.43
C TRP A 552 25.94 -16.50 -33.55
N ASP A 553 25.41 -15.46 -32.91
CA ASP A 553 26.00 -14.12 -32.75
C ASP A 553 26.06 -13.86 -31.24
N PHE A 554 27.27 -13.75 -30.66
CA PHE A 554 27.41 -13.74 -29.20
C PHE A 554 27.42 -12.35 -28.58
N ASP A 555 27.71 -11.31 -29.35
CA ASP A 555 27.76 -9.92 -28.87
C ASP A 555 26.60 -9.05 -29.36
N GLY A 556 25.75 -9.60 -30.23
CA GLY A 556 24.58 -8.92 -30.77
C GLY A 556 24.91 -7.88 -31.83
N ASP A 557 26.12 -7.92 -32.41
CA ASP A 557 26.58 -6.90 -33.37
C ASP A 557 26.01 -7.06 -34.79
N GLY A 558 25.28 -8.17 -35.04
CA GLY A 558 24.73 -8.50 -36.35
C GLY A 558 25.53 -9.58 -37.11
N SER A 559 26.74 -9.90 -36.66
CA SER A 559 27.65 -10.87 -37.26
C SER A 559 27.52 -12.22 -36.58
N PHE A 560 27.39 -13.28 -37.37
CA PHE A 560 27.31 -14.64 -36.83
C PHE A 560 28.71 -15.27 -36.73
N ASP A 561 29.18 -15.46 -35.51
CA ASP A 561 30.52 -15.92 -35.13
C ASP A 561 30.70 -17.44 -35.22
N ALA A 562 29.63 -18.19 -34.99
CA ALA A 562 29.67 -19.65 -34.89
C ALA A 562 28.45 -20.31 -35.53
N SER A 563 28.57 -21.61 -35.79
CA SER A 563 27.50 -22.43 -36.35
C SER A 563 27.45 -23.80 -35.68
N GLY A 564 26.25 -24.36 -35.54
CA GLY A 564 26.03 -25.67 -34.94
C GLY A 564 24.86 -25.66 -33.96
N ALA A 565 24.19 -26.80 -33.79
CA ALA A 565 23.03 -26.88 -32.89
C ALA A 565 23.41 -26.69 -31.41
N THR A 566 24.65 -27.05 -31.04
CA THR A 566 25.24 -26.74 -29.73
C THR A 566 26.63 -26.14 -29.93
N VAL A 567 26.95 -25.09 -29.18
CA VAL A 567 28.21 -24.35 -29.26
C VAL A 567 28.64 -23.89 -27.87
N SER A 568 29.91 -23.54 -27.68
CA SER A 568 30.43 -22.99 -26.43
C SER A 568 31.18 -21.70 -26.75
N HIS A 569 30.93 -20.64 -25.97
CA HIS A 569 31.56 -19.33 -26.13
C HIS A 569 32.10 -18.82 -24.80
N THR A 570 33.23 -18.11 -24.82
CA THR A 570 33.85 -17.53 -23.63
C THR A 570 33.86 -16.02 -23.70
N TYR A 571 33.04 -15.38 -22.87
CA TYR A 571 33.04 -13.94 -22.66
C TYR A 571 34.20 -13.56 -21.74
N THR A 572 35.15 -12.78 -22.24
CA THR A 572 36.36 -12.40 -21.50
C THR A 572 36.27 -11.04 -20.81
N GLU A 573 35.24 -10.26 -21.12
CA GLU A 573 35.02 -8.91 -20.59
C GLU A 573 33.79 -8.90 -19.68
N LEU A 574 33.77 -7.94 -18.75
CA LEU A 574 32.61 -7.67 -17.90
C LEU A 574 31.56 -6.89 -18.69
N GLY A 575 30.28 -7.19 -18.50
CA GLY A 575 29.18 -6.53 -19.20
C GLY A 575 27.95 -7.42 -19.38
N GLN A 576 26.96 -6.87 -20.08
CA GLN A 576 25.80 -7.62 -20.57
C GLN A 576 25.94 -7.81 -22.08
N PHE A 577 25.67 -9.03 -22.56
CA PHE A 577 25.79 -9.43 -23.96
C PHE A 577 24.48 -10.09 -24.40
N ASP A 578 23.99 -9.79 -25.60
CA ASP A 578 22.78 -10.40 -26.15
C ASP A 578 23.16 -11.51 -27.14
N ALA A 579 23.25 -12.75 -26.64
CA ALA A 579 23.56 -13.90 -27.47
C ALA A 579 22.34 -14.28 -28.32
N ARG A 580 22.49 -14.30 -29.64
CA ARG A 580 21.42 -14.55 -30.60
C ARG A 580 21.61 -15.86 -31.34
N LEU A 581 20.50 -16.56 -31.53
CA LEU A 581 20.40 -17.75 -32.36
C LEU A 581 19.53 -17.44 -33.58
N ARG A 582 20.08 -17.69 -34.77
CA ARG A 582 19.30 -17.82 -36.00
C ARG A 582 19.19 -19.28 -36.39
N VAL A 583 17.97 -19.75 -36.58
CA VAL A 583 17.71 -21.04 -37.24
C VAL A 583 17.11 -20.83 -38.60
N THR A 584 17.63 -21.50 -39.61
CA THR A 584 17.21 -21.36 -41.01
C THR A 584 16.82 -22.72 -41.58
N ASP A 585 15.71 -22.77 -42.30
CA ASP A 585 15.23 -23.97 -42.96
C ASP A 585 15.90 -24.16 -44.35
N PRO A 586 15.59 -25.25 -45.08
CA PRO A 586 16.11 -25.46 -46.43
C PRO A 586 15.54 -24.52 -47.49
N SER A 587 14.45 -23.81 -47.20
CA SER A 587 13.81 -22.84 -48.12
C SER A 587 14.45 -21.44 -48.03
N GLY A 588 15.19 -21.17 -46.95
CA GLY A 588 15.80 -19.90 -46.62
C GLY A 588 14.99 -19.04 -45.63
N LYS A 589 13.83 -19.50 -45.15
CA LYS A 589 13.13 -18.86 -44.04
C LYS A 589 13.91 -19.08 -42.75
N PHE A 590 13.87 -18.09 -41.85
CA PHE A 590 14.60 -18.16 -40.60
C PHE A 590 13.79 -17.57 -39.45
N GLY A 591 14.04 -18.07 -38.25
CA GLY A 591 13.60 -17.48 -36.99
C GLY A 591 14.80 -17.01 -36.16
N LEU A 592 14.57 -16.01 -35.31
CA LEU A 592 15.54 -15.44 -34.39
C LEU A 592 15.05 -15.53 -32.96
N THR A 593 15.98 -15.67 -32.02
CA THR A 593 15.76 -15.50 -30.58
C THR A 593 17.05 -15.04 -29.94
N SER A 594 16.96 -14.37 -28.80
CA SER A 594 18.13 -13.95 -28.02
C SER A 594 18.04 -14.39 -26.55
N ALA A 595 19.19 -14.42 -25.87
CA ALA A 595 19.30 -14.55 -24.42
C ALA A 595 20.37 -13.58 -23.92
N GLN A 596 20.07 -12.83 -22.87
CA GLN A 596 21.03 -11.94 -22.24
C GLN A 596 21.98 -12.73 -21.33
N ILE A 597 23.28 -12.52 -21.50
CA ILE A 597 24.35 -13.09 -20.70
C ILE A 597 25.01 -11.97 -19.89
N THR A 598 25.12 -12.15 -18.57
CA THR A 598 25.66 -11.14 -17.66
C THR A 598 26.98 -11.60 -17.04
N VAL A 599 28.08 -10.91 -17.34
CA VAL A 599 29.41 -11.22 -16.81
C VAL A 599 29.85 -10.11 -15.86
N GLY A 600 29.92 -10.42 -14.57
CA GLY A 600 30.31 -9.48 -13.52
C GLY A 600 29.26 -9.23 -12.45
N ASN A 601 28.05 -9.77 -12.58
CA ASN A 601 26.98 -9.70 -11.59
C ASN A 601 26.03 -10.91 -11.74
N VAL A 602 25.50 -11.44 -10.65
CA VAL A 602 24.52 -12.55 -10.64
C VAL A 602 23.26 -12.09 -9.93
N ALA A 603 22.09 -12.39 -10.50
CA ALA A 603 20.84 -12.06 -9.84
C ALA A 603 20.70 -12.78 -8.48
N PRO A 604 20.25 -12.10 -7.42
CA PRO A 604 20.06 -12.71 -6.11
C PRO A 604 18.97 -13.79 -6.16
N THR A 605 19.07 -14.80 -5.31
CA THR A 605 17.95 -15.73 -5.05
C THR A 605 17.18 -15.26 -3.83
N VAL A 606 15.85 -15.24 -3.93
CA VAL A 606 14.95 -14.80 -2.84
C VAL A 606 14.22 -16.02 -2.30
N SER A 607 14.09 -16.10 -0.98
CA SER A 607 13.30 -17.12 -0.28
C SER A 607 12.43 -16.46 0.78
N LEU A 608 11.26 -17.04 1.04
CA LEU A 608 10.29 -16.53 2.01
C LEU A 608 10.08 -17.55 3.12
N SER A 609 9.84 -17.06 4.34
CA SER A 609 9.51 -17.94 5.47
C SER A 609 8.08 -18.47 5.43
N ALA A 610 7.16 -17.77 4.78
CA ALA A 610 5.78 -18.22 4.60
C ALA A 610 5.74 -19.29 3.48
N PRO A 611 5.06 -20.43 3.71
CA PRO A 611 4.96 -21.49 2.72
C PRO A 611 3.98 -21.14 1.60
N ASP A 612 4.27 -21.62 0.41
CA ASP A 612 3.35 -21.56 -0.72
C ASP A 612 2.16 -22.51 -0.49
N GLY A 613 0.94 -22.04 -0.72
CA GLY A 613 -0.29 -22.77 -0.40
C GLY A 613 -0.69 -22.76 1.08
N GLY A 614 -0.02 -21.97 1.93
CA GLY A 614 -0.33 -21.89 3.36
C GLY A 614 -1.70 -21.26 3.64
N PHE A 615 -2.41 -21.75 4.66
CA PHE A 615 -3.77 -21.32 4.96
C PHE A 615 -3.86 -20.11 5.90
N PHE A 616 -4.75 -19.15 5.60
CA PHE A 616 -5.01 -17.96 6.43
C PHE A 616 -6.50 -17.58 6.43
N ASP A 617 -6.90 -16.64 7.29
CA ASP A 617 -8.20 -15.96 7.19
C ASP A 617 -8.03 -14.47 6.87
N TRP A 618 -8.93 -13.94 6.04
CA TRP A 618 -9.00 -12.50 5.73
C TRP A 618 -9.12 -11.65 7.00
N GLY A 619 -8.37 -10.54 7.06
CA GLY A 619 -8.27 -9.68 8.24
C GLY A 619 -7.16 -10.05 9.22
N GLN A 620 -6.47 -11.18 8.98
CA GLN A 620 -5.25 -11.54 9.72
C GLN A 620 -4.00 -10.99 9.03
N ALA A 621 -2.87 -10.99 9.74
CA ALA A 621 -1.57 -10.75 9.13
C ALA A 621 -0.83 -12.06 8.92
N VAL A 622 -0.05 -12.14 7.84
CA VAL A 622 0.84 -13.28 7.57
C VAL A 622 2.29 -12.83 7.77
N PRO A 623 3.04 -13.36 8.76
CA PRO A 623 4.40 -12.93 9.03
C PRO A 623 5.36 -13.52 7.99
N VAL A 624 6.15 -12.65 7.36
CA VAL A 624 7.11 -13.00 6.31
C VAL A 624 8.49 -12.46 6.68
N THR A 625 9.48 -13.34 6.64
CA THR A 625 10.90 -12.99 6.67
C THR A 625 11.52 -13.38 5.32
N VAL A 626 12.29 -12.44 4.76
CA VAL A 626 12.93 -12.58 3.46
C VAL A 626 14.36 -13.05 3.64
N GLY A 627 14.68 -14.20 3.05
CA GLY A 627 16.04 -14.66 2.84
C GLY A 627 16.54 -14.24 1.46
N VAL A 628 17.80 -13.82 1.37
CA VAL A 628 18.49 -13.54 0.11
C VAL A 628 19.77 -14.35 0.11
N ASP A 629 20.14 -14.91 -1.04
CA ASP A 629 21.49 -15.41 -1.30
C ASP A 629 22.01 -14.83 -2.60
N ASP A 630 23.09 -14.06 -2.49
CA ASP A 630 23.71 -13.30 -3.56
C ASP A 630 25.23 -13.54 -3.53
N PRO A 631 25.85 -14.00 -4.62
CA PRO A 631 27.29 -14.29 -4.64
C PRO A 631 28.18 -13.08 -4.32
N GLU A 632 27.75 -11.87 -4.66
CA GLU A 632 28.50 -10.62 -4.55
C GLU A 632 28.24 -9.86 -3.24
N ASP A 633 26.99 -9.79 -2.81
CA ASP A 633 26.49 -9.05 -1.63
C ASP A 633 26.34 -9.95 -0.39
N GLY A 634 26.34 -11.28 -0.56
CA GLY A 634 26.16 -12.28 0.50
C GLY A 634 24.72 -12.48 0.95
N SER A 635 24.49 -13.35 1.94
CA SER A 635 23.14 -13.80 2.30
C SER A 635 22.41 -12.92 3.33
N THR A 636 22.87 -11.68 3.58
CA THR A 636 22.21 -10.74 4.51
C THR A 636 21.46 -9.68 3.72
N PRO A 637 20.13 -9.69 3.69
CA PRO A 637 19.36 -8.76 2.87
C PRO A 637 19.52 -7.30 3.35
N VAL A 638 19.71 -6.39 2.40
CA VAL A 638 19.58 -4.95 2.65
C VAL A 638 18.10 -4.57 2.59
N CYS A 639 17.46 -4.34 3.74
CA CYS A 639 16.00 -4.23 3.83
C CYS A 639 15.37 -3.11 2.99
N SER A 640 16.10 -2.05 2.67
CA SER A 640 15.61 -0.98 1.78
C SER A 640 15.54 -1.40 0.30
N ARG A 641 16.14 -2.54 -0.06
CA ARG A 641 16.13 -3.09 -1.42
C ARG A 641 15.12 -4.24 -1.59
N VAL A 642 14.47 -4.66 -0.50
CA VAL A 642 13.35 -5.60 -0.53
C VAL A 642 12.08 -4.82 -0.81
N GLN A 643 11.33 -5.23 -1.81
CA GLN A 643 10.00 -4.72 -2.13
C GLN A 643 9.02 -5.88 -2.15
N TRP A 644 7.83 -5.68 -1.61
CA TRP A 644 6.78 -6.70 -1.63
C TRP A 644 5.45 -6.10 -2.07
N SER A 645 4.63 -6.93 -2.70
CA SER A 645 3.26 -6.64 -3.09
C SER A 645 2.39 -7.84 -2.71
N PHE A 646 1.34 -7.59 -1.95
CA PHE A 646 0.29 -8.55 -1.67
C PHE A 646 -0.97 -8.13 -2.43
N GLY A 647 -1.59 -9.09 -3.11
CA GLY A 647 -2.81 -8.90 -3.87
C GLY A 647 -3.91 -9.88 -3.48
N LEU A 648 -5.12 -9.48 -3.83
CA LEU A 648 -6.29 -10.34 -3.82
C LEU A 648 -6.34 -11.05 -5.16
N GLY A 649 -6.18 -12.36 -5.14
CA GLY A 649 -6.50 -13.21 -6.26
C GLY A 649 -7.99 -13.51 -6.32
N HIS A 650 -8.53 -13.52 -7.52
CA HIS A 650 -9.83 -14.11 -7.82
C HIS A 650 -9.82 -14.76 -9.20
N ASP A 651 -10.39 -15.96 -9.27
CA ASP A 651 -10.37 -16.84 -10.43
C ASP A 651 -8.96 -17.07 -10.98
N GLU A 652 -8.62 -16.47 -12.12
CA GLU A 652 -7.35 -16.68 -12.83
C GLU A 652 -6.37 -15.49 -12.69
N HIS A 653 -6.74 -14.44 -11.95
CA HIS A 653 -5.89 -13.24 -11.83
C HIS A 653 -5.89 -12.65 -10.42
N ALA A 654 -5.06 -11.62 -10.20
CA ALA A 654 -5.03 -10.90 -8.94
C ALA A 654 -4.87 -9.40 -9.15
N HIS A 655 -5.29 -8.61 -8.16
CA HIS A 655 -5.04 -7.17 -8.10
C HIS A 655 -4.21 -6.82 -6.86
N PRO A 656 -3.19 -5.94 -6.97
CA PRO A 656 -2.42 -5.54 -5.81
C PRO A 656 -3.29 -4.78 -4.80
N LEU A 657 -3.22 -5.16 -3.53
CA LEU A 657 -3.93 -4.49 -2.45
C LEU A 657 -2.98 -3.70 -1.56
N SER A 658 -1.84 -4.30 -1.20
CA SER A 658 -0.89 -3.65 -0.32
C SER A 658 0.53 -3.90 -0.80
N SER A 659 1.40 -2.94 -0.57
CA SER A 659 2.80 -3.04 -0.93
C SER A 659 3.65 -2.38 0.14
N GLY A 660 4.91 -2.76 0.18
CA GLY A 660 5.86 -2.20 1.13
C GLY A 660 7.29 -2.62 0.85
N SER A 661 8.13 -2.35 1.84
CA SER A 661 9.56 -2.69 1.83
C SER A 661 10.01 -3.15 3.20
N GLY A 662 11.02 -4.00 3.25
CA GLY A 662 11.60 -4.48 4.52
C GLY A 662 11.89 -5.98 4.50
N CYS A 663 12.82 -6.43 5.36
CA CYS A 663 13.19 -7.84 5.42
C CYS A 663 12.25 -8.72 6.26
N THR A 664 11.51 -8.11 7.20
CA THR A 664 10.55 -8.78 8.08
C THR A 664 9.32 -7.91 8.19
N PHE A 665 8.16 -8.47 7.87
CA PHE A 665 6.88 -7.75 7.83
C PHE A 665 5.70 -8.70 8.05
N GLY A 666 4.58 -8.16 8.52
CA GLY A 666 3.30 -8.86 8.56
C GLY A 666 2.44 -8.39 7.40
N VAL A 667 2.22 -9.25 6.41
CA VAL A 667 1.38 -8.98 5.24
C VAL A 667 -0.05 -8.78 5.71
N PRO A 668 -0.62 -7.57 5.60
CA PRO A 668 -2.00 -7.33 6.00
C PRO A 668 -2.94 -7.90 4.94
N THR A 669 -3.79 -8.85 5.33
CA THR A 669 -4.83 -9.38 4.44
C THR A 669 -6.14 -8.63 4.71
N PRO A 670 -6.80 -8.00 3.72
CA PRO A 670 -7.99 -7.18 3.98
C PRO A 670 -9.19 -8.04 4.42
N ALA A 671 -9.86 -7.63 5.49
CA ALA A 671 -11.02 -8.36 6.03
C ALA A 671 -12.26 -8.33 5.10
N ASP A 672 -12.27 -7.40 4.15
CA ASP A 672 -13.33 -7.13 3.18
C ASP A 672 -13.09 -7.82 1.82
N ALA A 673 -11.98 -8.54 1.63
CA ALA A 673 -11.75 -9.34 0.43
C ALA A 673 -12.94 -10.26 0.03
N PRO A 674 -13.69 -10.90 0.97
CA PRO A 674 -14.88 -11.68 0.61
C PRO A 674 -16.03 -10.88 -0.02
N GLU A 675 -15.99 -9.54 -0.02
CA GLU A 675 -17.03 -8.70 -0.63
C GLU A 675 -17.04 -8.74 -2.17
N HIS A 676 -16.02 -9.35 -2.78
CA HIS A 676 -16.01 -9.69 -4.21
C HIS A 676 -17.14 -10.68 -4.59
N GLY A 677 -17.67 -11.43 -3.63
CA GLY A 677 -18.79 -12.35 -3.86
C GLY A 677 -18.48 -13.72 -3.28
N GLU A 678 -19.53 -14.44 -2.88
CA GLU A 678 -19.40 -15.82 -2.38
C GLU A 678 -19.19 -16.84 -3.50
N THR A 679 -19.36 -16.42 -4.75
CA THR A 679 -19.17 -17.26 -5.94
C THR A 679 -17.71 -17.31 -6.38
N GLU A 680 -16.93 -16.24 -6.22
CA GLU A 680 -15.59 -16.11 -6.82
C GLU A 680 -14.52 -16.99 -6.15
N ASN A 681 -13.52 -17.47 -6.91
CA ASN A 681 -12.39 -18.21 -6.37
C ASN A 681 -11.35 -17.28 -5.72
N ILE A 682 -11.55 -16.91 -4.46
CA ILE A 682 -10.70 -15.91 -3.80
C ILE A 682 -9.45 -16.52 -3.16
N TYR A 683 -8.27 -15.91 -3.39
CA TYR A 683 -6.99 -16.28 -2.77
C TYR A 683 -6.07 -15.07 -2.49
N GLY A 684 -4.97 -15.28 -1.78
CA GLY A 684 -3.94 -14.25 -1.56
C GLY A 684 -2.72 -14.50 -2.46
N ALA A 685 -2.17 -13.46 -3.09
CA ALA A 685 -0.94 -13.55 -3.86
C ALA A 685 0.13 -12.64 -3.26
N LEU A 686 1.29 -13.18 -2.90
CA LEU A 686 2.41 -12.39 -2.39
C LEU A 686 3.62 -12.49 -3.32
N VAL A 687 4.09 -11.36 -3.82
CA VAL A 687 5.32 -11.25 -4.59
C VAL A 687 6.33 -10.40 -3.84
N VAL A 688 7.55 -10.91 -3.70
CA VAL A 688 8.67 -10.24 -3.04
C VAL A 688 9.86 -10.22 -3.97
N GLY A 689 10.37 -9.02 -4.25
CA GLY A 689 11.59 -8.84 -5.02
C GLY A 689 12.71 -8.22 -4.21
N TYR A 690 13.94 -8.55 -4.60
CA TYR A 690 15.16 -7.96 -4.09
C TYR A 690 16.06 -7.59 -5.27
N THR A 691 16.43 -6.31 -5.34
CA THR A 691 17.39 -5.82 -6.33
C THR A 691 18.75 -5.64 -5.66
N ASP A 692 19.82 -6.17 -6.24
CA ASP A 692 21.17 -6.05 -5.71
C ASP A 692 21.76 -4.63 -5.91
N GLY A 693 23.04 -4.44 -5.60
CA GLY A 693 23.74 -3.15 -5.80
C GLY A 693 24.37 -2.94 -7.17
N GLY A 694 24.29 -3.94 -8.06
CA GLY A 694 25.22 -4.13 -9.18
C GLY A 694 26.62 -4.50 -8.70
N HIS A 695 27.43 -5.04 -9.60
CA HIS A 695 28.80 -5.44 -9.28
C HIS A 695 29.75 -5.21 -10.46
N ASN A 696 31.01 -4.85 -10.19
CA ASN A 696 32.05 -4.63 -11.21
C ASN A 696 31.70 -3.67 -12.37
N GLY A 697 30.78 -2.72 -12.16
CA GLY A 697 30.32 -1.79 -13.21
C GLY A 697 29.21 -2.35 -14.11
N VAL A 698 28.74 -3.57 -13.83
CA VAL A 698 27.56 -4.18 -14.41
C VAL A 698 26.32 -3.71 -13.64
N PRO A 699 25.19 -3.42 -14.31
CA PRO A 699 23.97 -2.92 -13.67
C PRO A 699 23.42 -3.88 -12.59
N PRO A 700 22.61 -3.35 -11.66
CA PRO A 700 21.91 -4.17 -10.69
C PRO A 700 21.02 -5.24 -11.32
N ALA A 701 20.95 -6.41 -10.70
CA ALA A 701 20.04 -7.49 -11.07
C ALA A 701 18.99 -7.71 -9.98
N ARG A 702 17.86 -8.32 -10.36
CA ARG A 702 16.71 -8.53 -9.48
C ARG A 702 16.37 -10.01 -9.39
N GLY A 703 16.19 -10.47 -8.16
CA GLY A 703 15.60 -11.76 -7.81
C GLY A 703 14.22 -11.60 -7.22
N GLU A 704 13.35 -12.59 -7.39
CA GLU A 704 11.98 -12.56 -6.88
C GLU A 704 11.52 -13.92 -6.39
N ALA A 705 10.61 -13.91 -5.42
CA ALA A 705 9.83 -15.06 -4.97
C ALA A 705 8.35 -14.68 -4.97
N ALA A 706 7.49 -15.62 -5.37
CA ALA A 706 6.05 -15.47 -5.32
C ALA A 706 5.43 -16.69 -4.63
N ILE A 707 4.37 -16.47 -3.86
CA ILE A 707 3.59 -17.53 -3.21
C ILE A 707 2.09 -17.21 -3.28
N VAL A 708 1.28 -18.25 -3.34
CA VAL A 708 -0.17 -18.24 -3.18
C VAL A 708 -0.51 -18.57 -1.72
N LEU A 709 -1.45 -17.85 -1.15
CA LEU A 709 -1.98 -18.06 0.20
C LEU A 709 -3.45 -18.45 0.06
N ASN A 710 -3.86 -19.49 0.78
CA ASN A 710 -5.21 -20.05 0.65
C ASN A 710 -6.10 -19.58 1.81
N PRO A 711 -7.28 -19.01 1.56
CA PRO A 711 -8.28 -18.86 2.60
C PRO A 711 -8.63 -20.23 3.20
N LYS A 712 -8.86 -20.31 4.51
CA LYS A 712 -9.18 -21.59 5.16
C LYS A 712 -10.45 -22.26 4.63
N THR A 713 -11.32 -21.50 3.98
CA THR A 713 -12.52 -22.03 3.33
C THR A 713 -12.26 -22.14 1.83
N GLN A 714 -12.37 -23.35 1.30
CA GLN A 714 -12.17 -23.69 -0.11
C GLN A 714 -13.45 -24.35 -0.61
N GLN A 715 -14.11 -23.75 -1.61
CA GLN A 715 -15.25 -24.39 -2.27
C GLN A 715 -14.76 -25.52 -3.18
N ALA A 716 -15.51 -26.62 -3.24
CA ALA A 716 -15.08 -27.82 -3.95
C ALA A 716 -15.06 -27.62 -5.47
N GLU A 717 -15.92 -26.74 -5.99
CA GLU A 717 -15.98 -26.33 -7.39
C GLU A 717 -14.71 -25.63 -7.88
N TRP A 718 -13.92 -25.05 -6.97
CA TRP A 718 -12.69 -24.33 -7.27
C TRP A 718 -11.43 -25.21 -7.19
N ALA A 719 -11.58 -26.53 -7.34
CA ALA A 719 -10.44 -27.42 -7.45
C ALA A 719 -9.67 -27.19 -8.76
N ASP A 720 -8.36 -26.94 -8.66
CA ASP A 720 -7.46 -26.64 -9.78
C ASP A 720 -7.46 -27.73 -10.86
N GLU A 721 -7.58 -29.00 -10.44
CA GLU A 721 -7.71 -30.12 -11.37
C GLU A 721 -8.79 -31.11 -10.92
N THR A 722 -9.50 -31.69 -11.90
CA THR A 722 -10.55 -32.67 -11.63
C THR A 722 -10.48 -33.88 -12.58
N SER A 723 -10.99 -35.02 -12.12
CA SER A 723 -11.09 -36.24 -12.92
C SER A 723 -12.33 -37.04 -12.54
N GLY A 724 -13.24 -37.20 -13.50
CA GLY A 724 -14.43 -38.06 -13.36
C GLY A 724 -15.57 -37.45 -12.55
N VAL A 725 -15.50 -36.16 -12.25
CA VAL A 725 -16.55 -35.41 -11.55
C VAL A 725 -17.23 -34.41 -12.49
N GLU A 726 -18.34 -33.85 -12.06
CA GLU A 726 -19.04 -32.75 -12.74
C GLU A 726 -19.23 -31.61 -11.75
N ILE A 727 -19.18 -30.37 -12.22
CA ILE A 727 -19.53 -29.19 -11.42
C ILE A 727 -20.88 -28.68 -11.91
N VAL A 728 -21.84 -28.54 -10.99
CA VAL A 728 -23.22 -28.15 -11.31
C VAL A 728 -23.73 -27.10 -10.35
N ASP A 729 -24.64 -26.26 -10.82
CA ASP A 729 -25.28 -25.24 -9.98
C ASP A 729 -26.23 -25.88 -8.95
N ASP A 730 -26.21 -25.34 -7.73
CA ASP A 730 -27.06 -25.73 -6.62
C ASP A 730 -27.23 -24.54 -5.67
N GLU A 731 -28.37 -23.86 -5.72
CA GLU A 731 -28.69 -22.70 -4.85
C GLU A 731 -28.63 -23.01 -3.34
N THR A 732 -28.50 -24.29 -2.94
CA THR A 732 -28.37 -24.70 -1.53
C THR A 732 -26.91 -24.95 -1.10
N ALA A 733 -25.99 -24.95 -2.06
CA ALA A 733 -24.55 -24.88 -1.83
C ALA A 733 -24.13 -23.46 -1.43
N ARG A 734 -22.96 -23.32 -0.81
CA ARG A 734 -22.49 -22.02 -0.30
C ARG A 734 -21.91 -21.14 -1.40
N GLY A 735 -21.13 -21.72 -2.33
CA GLY A 735 -20.69 -21.05 -3.56
C GLY A 735 -21.72 -21.11 -4.70
N LEU A 736 -22.98 -21.47 -4.40
CA LEU A 736 -24.06 -21.71 -5.36
C LEU A 736 -23.79 -22.85 -6.37
N ARG A 737 -22.70 -23.60 -6.19
CA ARG A 737 -22.32 -24.73 -7.04
C ARG A 737 -21.75 -25.86 -6.18
N LYS A 738 -21.59 -27.04 -6.78
CA LYS A 738 -21.02 -28.21 -6.09
C LYS A 738 -20.33 -29.15 -7.06
N VAL A 739 -19.42 -29.95 -6.54
CA VAL A 739 -18.89 -31.13 -7.22
C VAL A 739 -19.87 -32.29 -7.03
N THR A 740 -20.39 -32.84 -8.12
CA THR A 740 -21.27 -34.02 -8.14
C THR A 740 -20.64 -35.16 -8.94
N SER A 741 -21.35 -36.28 -9.04
CA SER A 741 -20.89 -37.50 -9.72
C SER A 741 -19.60 -38.09 -9.15
N PHE A 742 -19.19 -37.68 -7.95
CA PHE A 742 -17.90 -38.02 -7.35
C PHE A 742 -17.84 -39.50 -6.89
N GLY A 743 -17.48 -40.37 -7.81
CA GLY A 743 -17.48 -41.82 -7.68
C GLY A 743 -16.16 -42.42 -7.22
N ALA A 744 -16.09 -43.75 -7.29
CA ALA A 744 -14.93 -44.50 -6.86
C ALA A 744 -13.80 -44.40 -7.88
N GLY A 745 -12.67 -43.79 -7.48
CA GLY A 745 -11.50 -43.59 -8.35
C GLY A 745 -11.43 -42.22 -9.01
N ASP A 746 -12.49 -41.43 -8.89
CA ASP A 746 -12.53 -40.02 -9.27
C ASP A 746 -11.77 -39.19 -8.23
N TRP A 747 -11.39 -37.97 -8.62
CA TRP A 747 -10.68 -37.05 -7.72
C TRP A 747 -10.85 -35.59 -8.12
N ILE A 748 -10.64 -34.73 -7.13
CA ILE A 748 -10.39 -33.29 -7.28
C ILE A 748 -9.06 -32.96 -6.59
N ALA A 749 -8.37 -31.92 -7.03
CA ALA A 749 -7.08 -31.53 -6.48
C ALA A 749 -6.98 -30.02 -6.25
N PHE A 750 -6.27 -29.63 -5.18
CA PHE A 750 -5.89 -28.26 -4.88
C PHE A 750 -4.36 -28.14 -4.87
N ASP A 751 -3.80 -27.12 -5.51
CA ASP A 751 -2.36 -26.90 -5.71
C ASP A 751 -2.04 -25.40 -5.87
N PRO A 752 -1.16 -24.80 -5.03
CA PRO A 752 -0.43 -25.40 -3.92
C PRO A 752 -1.23 -25.45 -2.62
N VAL A 753 -0.89 -26.38 -1.74
CA VAL A 753 -1.39 -26.49 -0.35
C VAL A 753 -0.20 -26.65 0.60
N ASP A 754 -0.24 -26.02 1.77
CA ASP A 754 0.65 -26.30 2.91
C ASP A 754 -0.17 -26.34 4.21
N PHE A 755 0.04 -27.38 5.02
CA PHE A 755 -0.75 -27.64 6.22
C PHE A 755 -0.14 -27.04 7.51
N ASP A 756 0.85 -26.14 7.41
CA ASP A 756 1.42 -25.49 8.59
C ASP A 756 0.33 -24.78 9.41
N GLY A 757 0.33 -25.03 10.71
CA GLY A 757 -0.68 -24.53 11.64
C GLY A 757 -2.10 -25.08 11.46
N ILE A 758 -2.34 -26.09 10.60
CA ILE A 758 -3.65 -26.75 10.41
C ILE A 758 -3.73 -28.06 11.19
N ASP A 759 -4.78 -28.21 12.00
CA ASP A 759 -5.00 -29.36 12.89
C ASP A 759 -6.31 -30.11 12.63
N GLY A 760 -7.19 -29.58 11.76
CA GLY A 760 -8.46 -30.21 11.44
C GLY A 760 -9.04 -29.78 10.09
N LEU A 761 -10.08 -30.49 9.66
CA LEU A 761 -10.85 -30.21 8.46
C LEU A 761 -12.33 -30.47 8.71
N VAL A 762 -13.18 -29.52 8.34
CA VAL A 762 -14.62 -29.72 8.21
C VAL A 762 -14.96 -29.86 6.73
N THR A 763 -15.55 -30.99 6.35
CA THR A 763 -16.02 -31.22 4.97
C THR A 763 -17.54 -31.19 4.91
N ARG A 764 -18.12 -30.33 4.06
CA ARG A 764 -19.55 -30.26 3.79
C ARG A 764 -19.88 -31.04 2.51
N ALA A 765 -20.67 -32.09 2.65
CA ALA A 765 -21.08 -32.95 1.54
C ALA A 765 -22.46 -33.57 1.77
N VAL A 766 -23.06 -34.12 0.71
CA VAL A 766 -24.29 -34.93 0.78
C VAL A 766 -24.08 -36.27 0.07
N GLY A 767 -24.67 -37.33 0.63
CA GLY A 767 -24.62 -38.67 0.06
C GLY A 767 -23.98 -39.69 0.99
N ARG A 768 -23.53 -40.80 0.43
CA ARG A 768 -22.93 -41.90 1.21
C ARG A 768 -21.61 -42.28 0.60
N GLY A 769 -20.55 -42.17 1.38
CA GLY A 769 -19.20 -42.50 0.95
C GLY A 769 -18.16 -42.04 1.95
N THR A 770 -16.91 -42.35 1.63
CA THR A 770 -15.73 -41.83 2.32
C THR A 770 -14.90 -41.02 1.33
N LEU A 771 -14.68 -39.75 1.67
CA LEU A 771 -13.67 -38.91 1.04
C LEU A 771 -12.32 -39.16 1.72
N SER A 772 -11.27 -39.31 0.94
CA SER A 772 -9.91 -39.58 1.40
C SER A 772 -8.95 -38.52 0.89
N LEU A 773 -8.24 -37.87 1.81
CA LEU A 773 -7.20 -36.88 1.52
C LEU A 773 -5.87 -37.60 1.28
N ARG A 774 -5.20 -37.25 0.18
CA ARG A 774 -3.97 -37.87 -0.31
C ARG A 774 -3.00 -36.78 -0.78
N TRP A 775 -1.71 -37.08 -0.75
CA TRP A 775 -0.65 -36.10 -1.01
C TRP A 775 0.11 -36.42 -2.29
N ASN A 776 0.24 -35.44 -3.18
CA ASN A 776 1.00 -35.43 -4.45
C ASN A 776 0.64 -36.50 -5.50
N ASP A 777 -0.07 -37.57 -5.14
CA ASP A 777 -0.56 -38.60 -6.06
C ASP A 777 -1.96 -39.07 -5.59
N PRO A 778 -2.98 -39.10 -6.46
CA PRO A 778 -4.33 -39.57 -6.11
C PRO A 778 -4.37 -41.06 -5.71
N LYS A 779 -3.28 -41.81 -5.89
CA LYS A 779 -3.11 -43.22 -5.48
C LYS A 779 -2.27 -43.37 -4.22
N ALA A 780 -1.65 -42.30 -3.70
CA ALA A 780 -0.89 -42.34 -2.44
C ALA A 780 -1.80 -42.76 -1.27
N PRO A 781 -1.29 -43.40 -0.21
CA PRO A 781 -2.09 -43.69 0.99
C PRO A 781 -2.78 -42.44 1.53
N ALA A 782 -4.02 -42.60 1.99
CA ALA A 782 -4.75 -41.50 2.59
C ALA A 782 -4.17 -41.17 3.97
N PHE A 783 -3.94 -39.88 4.25
CA PHE A 783 -3.51 -39.42 5.58
C PHE A 783 -4.70 -39.02 6.45
N ALA A 784 -5.84 -38.69 5.84
CA ALA A 784 -7.10 -38.40 6.54
C ALA A 784 -8.32 -38.86 5.72
N THR A 785 -9.46 -39.07 6.39
CA THR A 785 -10.71 -39.48 5.74
C THR A 785 -11.95 -38.90 6.42
N ALA A 786 -12.90 -38.40 5.62
CA ALA A 786 -14.22 -37.97 6.07
C ALA A 786 -15.29 -38.97 5.60
N THR A 787 -16.12 -39.51 6.51
CA THR A 787 -17.12 -40.55 6.18
C THR A 787 -18.55 -40.07 6.37
N PHE A 788 -19.33 -40.11 5.28
CA PHE A 788 -20.73 -39.69 5.22
C PHE A 788 -21.67 -40.89 5.25
N ARG A 789 -22.66 -40.85 6.15
CA ARG A 789 -23.56 -41.98 6.45
C ARG A 789 -25.03 -41.71 6.13
N ASP A 790 -25.44 -40.46 5.91
CA ASP A 790 -26.83 -40.00 5.70
C ASP A 790 -27.00 -39.28 4.34
N GLY A 791 -28.11 -39.52 3.63
CA GLY A 791 -28.31 -39.08 2.24
C GLY A 791 -29.49 -38.12 1.99
N GLY A 792 -29.88 -37.32 2.99
CA GLY A 792 -31.07 -36.45 2.91
C GLY A 792 -30.81 -34.96 2.72
N GLY A 793 -29.56 -34.49 2.88
CA GLY A 793 -29.16 -33.08 2.78
C GLY A 793 -27.69 -32.87 3.22
N TRP A 794 -27.22 -31.63 3.13
CA TRP A 794 -25.86 -31.24 3.50
C TRP A 794 -25.48 -31.66 4.93
N THR A 795 -24.36 -32.35 5.05
CA THR A 795 -23.79 -32.80 6.33
C THR A 795 -22.35 -32.31 6.43
N GLU A 796 -21.97 -31.81 7.60
CA GLU A 796 -20.58 -31.47 7.92
C GLU A 796 -19.94 -32.61 8.70
N VAL A 797 -18.75 -33.03 8.29
CA VAL A 797 -17.93 -34.01 9.00
C VAL A 797 -16.60 -33.36 9.36
N GLU A 798 -16.33 -33.29 10.66
CA GLU A 798 -15.06 -32.84 11.21
C GLU A 798 -14.07 -34.01 11.27
N THR A 799 -12.84 -33.77 10.82
CA THR A 799 -11.75 -34.74 10.74
C THR A 799 -10.50 -34.13 11.36
N ASP A 800 -9.97 -34.76 12.41
CA ASP A 800 -8.68 -34.38 12.99
C ASP A 800 -7.55 -34.68 12.00
N LEU A 801 -6.60 -33.75 11.84
CA LEU A 801 -5.44 -33.88 10.97
C LEU A 801 -4.16 -33.99 11.82
N THR A 802 -3.79 -35.22 12.23
CA THR A 802 -2.68 -35.45 13.18
C THR A 802 -1.34 -35.82 12.54
N ASP A 803 -1.35 -36.28 11.28
CA ASP A 803 -0.17 -36.73 10.53
C ASP A 803 -0.18 -36.10 9.12
N VAL A 804 -0.28 -34.76 9.07
CA VAL A 804 -0.29 -34.02 7.80
C VAL A 804 1.07 -34.09 7.09
N PRO A 805 1.09 -34.04 5.75
CA PRO A 805 2.32 -33.87 4.99
C PRO A 805 3.05 -32.56 5.33
N GLU A 806 4.39 -32.55 5.22
CA GLU A 806 5.22 -31.35 5.40
C GLU A 806 5.49 -30.66 4.05
N GLY A 807 5.49 -29.32 4.06
CA GLY A 807 5.83 -28.47 2.93
C GLY A 807 4.70 -28.31 1.90
N SER A 808 4.94 -27.42 0.94
CA SER A 808 4.03 -27.14 -0.15
C SER A 808 3.90 -28.32 -1.13
N GLY A 809 2.69 -28.57 -1.61
CA GLY A 809 2.41 -29.57 -2.64
C GLY A 809 0.93 -29.70 -2.94
N ARG A 810 0.55 -30.79 -3.60
CA ARG A 810 -0.79 -30.99 -4.15
C ARG A 810 -1.66 -31.88 -3.26
N LEU A 811 -2.81 -31.35 -2.85
CA LEU A 811 -3.83 -32.10 -2.10
C LEU A 811 -4.80 -32.79 -3.07
N TYR A 812 -4.81 -34.11 -3.09
CA TYR A 812 -5.83 -34.89 -3.80
C TYR A 812 -6.93 -35.35 -2.85
N ILE A 813 -8.17 -35.17 -3.26
CA ILE A 813 -9.35 -35.69 -2.57
C ILE A 813 -9.95 -36.76 -3.48
N THR A 814 -10.17 -37.95 -2.92
CA THR A 814 -10.71 -39.10 -3.66
C THR A 814 -11.96 -39.63 -2.98
N SER A 815 -12.90 -40.15 -3.75
CA SER A 815 -14.11 -40.76 -3.20
C SER A 815 -14.12 -42.30 -3.35
N THR A 816 -14.91 -42.95 -2.50
CA THR A 816 -15.20 -44.39 -2.54
C THR A 816 -16.58 -44.71 -3.12
N SER A 817 -17.46 -43.71 -3.26
CA SER A 817 -18.80 -43.81 -3.84
C SER A 817 -19.44 -42.44 -4.01
N GLY A 818 -20.51 -42.32 -4.80
CA GLY A 818 -21.19 -41.05 -5.09
C GLY A 818 -21.52 -40.21 -3.86
N VAL A 819 -20.79 -39.11 -3.72
CA VAL A 819 -21.02 -38.00 -2.79
C VAL A 819 -21.01 -36.71 -3.62
N ASP A 820 -21.88 -35.77 -3.27
CA ASP A 820 -21.76 -34.41 -3.78
C ASP A 820 -21.05 -33.58 -2.72
N VAL A 821 -20.05 -32.80 -3.11
CA VAL A 821 -19.17 -32.06 -2.22
C VAL A 821 -19.32 -30.57 -2.51
N ASP A 822 -19.42 -29.80 -1.43
CA ASP A 822 -19.62 -28.35 -1.49
C ASP A 822 -18.38 -27.61 -0.98
N GLU A 823 -17.90 -27.90 0.22
CA GLU A 823 -16.86 -27.06 0.83
C GLU A 823 -15.91 -27.86 1.72
N PHE A 824 -14.66 -27.39 1.76
CA PHE A 824 -13.62 -27.77 2.71
C PHE A 824 -13.24 -26.55 3.57
N ARG A 825 -13.42 -26.66 4.89
CA ARG A 825 -12.99 -25.64 5.85
C ARG A 825 -11.88 -26.18 6.75
N PHE A 826 -10.66 -25.72 6.52
CA PHE A 826 -9.48 -26.07 7.30
C PHE A 826 -9.51 -25.37 8.67
N ILE A 827 -9.13 -26.09 9.71
CA ILE A 827 -9.18 -25.66 11.11
C ILE A 827 -7.76 -25.58 11.65
N GLY A 828 -7.50 -24.54 12.43
CA GLY A 828 -6.19 -24.22 12.99
C GLY A 828 -5.87 -22.73 12.83
N ASP A 829 -4.72 -22.31 13.34
CA ASP A 829 -4.23 -20.94 13.16
C ASP A 829 -3.74 -20.72 11.72
N GLY A 830 -3.30 -21.79 11.04
CA GLY A 830 -2.66 -21.69 9.74
C GLY A 830 -1.35 -20.92 9.84
N ILE A 831 -1.04 -20.11 8.83
CA ILE A 831 0.16 -19.26 8.78
C ILE A 831 -0.07 -17.85 9.35
N ALA A 832 -1.17 -17.64 10.08
CA ALA A 832 -1.50 -16.33 10.64
C ALA A 832 -0.54 -15.92 11.76
N ASP A 833 -0.32 -14.62 11.89
CA ASP A 833 0.42 -14.05 13.02
C ASP A 833 -0.44 -14.09 14.29
N VAL A 834 -0.06 -14.94 15.24
CA VAL A 834 -0.72 -15.10 16.54
C VAL A 834 0.12 -14.57 17.70
N THR A 835 1.25 -13.91 17.41
CA THR A 835 2.19 -13.44 18.43
C THR A 835 1.93 -11.97 18.73
N PRO A 836 1.59 -11.59 19.97
CA PRO A 836 1.42 -10.18 20.32
C PRO A 836 2.74 -9.40 20.36
N PRO A 837 2.73 -8.08 20.04
CA PRO A 837 3.92 -7.25 20.13
C PRO A 837 4.54 -7.19 21.53
N GLU A 838 5.86 -7.02 21.58
CA GLU A 838 6.57 -6.58 22.78
C GLU A 838 6.59 -5.05 22.84
N VAL A 839 6.23 -4.47 23.99
CA VAL A 839 6.12 -3.01 24.15
C VAL A 839 7.03 -2.49 25.28
N SER A 840 7.63 -1.31 25.06
CA SER A 840 8.51 -0.63 26.00
C SER A 840 8.36 0.90 25.90
N VAL A 841 9.05 1.64 26.76
CA VAL A 841 9.11 3.11 26.72
C VAL A 841 10.53 3.63 26.81
N VAL A 842 10.78 4.74 26.12
CA VAL A 842 12.01 5.54 26.22
C VAL A 842 11.66 6.89 26.84
N LEU A 843 12.32 7.23 27.94
CA LEU A 843 12.16 8.51 28.63
C LEU A 843 13.24 9.51 28.20
N ASN A 844 12.89 10.80 28.16
CA ASN A 844 13.84 11.89 27.98
C ASN A 844 13.51 13.06 28.92
N PRO A 845 14.37 13.38 29.92
CA PRO A 845 15.63 12.69 30.22
C PRO A 845 15.41 11.23 30.63
N ALA A 846 16.38 10.36 30.32
CA ALA A 846 16.26 8.91 30.54
C ALA A 846 16.28 8.53 32.03
N GLU A 847 16.94 9.35 32.85
CA GLU A 847 17.03 9.19 34.29
C GLU A 847 16.56 10.47 34.98
N PRO A 848 16.00 10.36 36.21
CA PRO A 848 15.64 11.50 37.05
C PRO A 848 16.80 12.49 37.21
N ASN A 849 16.55 13.77 36.90
CA ASN A 849 17.53 14.86 37.03
C ASN A 849 17.43 15.63 38.36
N GLY A 850 16.55 15.19 39.27
CA GLY A 850 16.49 15.57 40.68
C GLY A 850 16.95 14.42 41.60
N ALA A 851 16.77 14.62 42.91
CA ALA A 851 17.07 13.62 43.92
C ALA A 851 15.94 12.57 44.06
N ASN A 852 16.24 11.44 44.72
CA ASN A 852 15.27 10.41 45.15
C ASN A 852 14.31 9.89 44.06
N GLY A 853 14.73 9.91 42.79
CA GLY A 853 13.92 9.44 41.67
C GLY A 853 12.93 10.47 41.11
N TRP A 854 13.06 11.75 41.49
CA TRP A 854 12.27 12.85 40.95
C TRP A 854 12.97 13.54 39.77
N TYR A 855 12.15 13.99 38.82
CA TYR A 855 12.56 14.88 37.75
C TYR A 855 12.28 16.33 38.14
N THR A 856 13.20 17.23 37.83
CA THR A 856 13.08 18.69 38.02
C THR A 856 12.79 19.43 36.71
N SER A 857 12.39 18.69 35.68
CA SER A 857 11.98 19.20 34.37
C SER A 857 10.86 18.36 33.77
N ASN A 858 10.27 18.84 32.67
CA ASN A 858 9.33 18.03 31.90
C ASN A 858 10.02 16.76 31.37
N VAL A 859 9.26 15.67 31.25
CA VAL A 859 9.72 14.36 30.76
C VAL A 859 8.96 14.00 29.48
N SER A 860 9.69 13.65 28.43
CA SER A 860 9.10 13.08 27.21
C SER A 860 9.06 11.56 27.30
N VAL A 861 7.94 10.94 26.94
CA VAL A 861 7.69 9.49 26.97
C VAL A 861 7.41 9.03 25.54
N ALA A 862 8.32 8.24 24.96
CA ALA A 862 8.11 7.60 23.66
C ALA A 862 7.77 6.12 23.89
N VAL A 863 6.65 5.65 23.36
CA VAL A 863 6.31 4.21 23.36
C VAL A 863 7.01 3.56 22.17
N THR A 864 7.70 2.46 22.41
CA THR A 864 8.39 1.64 21.41
C THR A 864 7.82 0.24 21.42
N ALA A 865 7.81 -0.43 20.28
CA ALA A 865 7.34 -1.80 20.17
C ALA A 865 8.09 -2.56 19.07
N THR A 866 8.22 -3.87 19.26
CA THR A 866 8.82 -4.83 18.33
C THR A 866 7.91 -6.05 18.23
N ASP A 867 7.91 -6.69 17.07
CA ASP A 867 7.01 -7.79 16.74
C ASP A 867 7.64 -8.66 15.64
N ASN A 868 7.20 -9.92 15.49
CA ASN A 868 7.58 -10.81 14.38
C ASN A 868 6.81 -10.49 13.08
N GLY A 869 5.74 -9.71 13.16
CA GLY A 869 5.06 -9.07 12.05
C GLY A 869 5.27 -7.55 12.05
N THR A 870 4.22 -6.81 11.71
CA THR A 870 4.26 -5.34 11.63
C THR A 870 3.40 -4.72 12.72
N VAL A 871 3.99 -3.84 13.53
CA VAL A 871 3.27 -3.09 14.57
C VAL A 871 2.34 -2.07 13.91
N ALA A 872 1.02 -2.32 13.94
CA ALA A 872 -0.03 -1.44 13.43
C ALA A 872 -0.16 -0.14 14.24
N GLY A 873 -0.02 -0.22 15.56
CA GLY A 873 -0.28 0.94 16.41
C GLY A 873 0.28 0.84 17.81
N ARG A 874 0.61 2.00 18.38
CA ARG A 874 0.98 2.15 19.79
C ARG A 874 -0.06 2.99 20.49
N GLN A 875 -0.41 2.59 21.70
CA GLN A 875 -1.43 3.25 22.50
C GLN A 875 -0.90 3.54 23.91
N ARG A 876 -1.40 4.62 24.50
CA ARG A 876 -1.13 5.02 25.89
C ARG A 876 -2.39 5.42 26.62
N SER A 877 -2.39 5.24 27.94
CA SER A 877 -3.45 5.63 28.85
C SER A 877 -2.89 6.36 30.07
N LEU A 878 -3.59 7.41 30.51
CA LEU A 878 -3.30 8.20 31.71
C LEU A 878 -4.34 7.98 32.82
N ASP A 879 -5.28 7.07 32.61
CA ASP A 879 -6.43 6.82 33.49
C ASP A 879 -6.54 5.36 33.92
N GLY A 880 -5.42 4.65 33.99
CA GLY A 880 -5.39 3.25 34.45
C GLY A 880 -5.82 2.23 33.39
N GLY A 881 -5.75 2.57 32.10
CA GLY A 881 -6.16 1.70 30.99
C GLY A 881 -7.65 1.77 30.64
N ASN A 882 -8.41 2.73 31.20
CA ASN A 882 -9.84 2.90 30.89
C ASN A 882 -10.04 3.52 29.51
N THR A 883 -9.19 4.47 29.11
CA THR A 883 -9.18 5.05 27.77
C THR A 883 -7.78 5.03 27.17
N TRP A 884 -7.70 4.65 25.89
CA TRP A 884 -6.45 4.50 25.14
C TRP A 884 -6.38 5.55 24.03
N SER A 885 -5.24 6.24 23.96
CA SER A 885 -4.95 7.27 22.97
C SER A 885 -3.72 6.89 22.14
N ASN A 886 -3.61 7.43 20.92
CA ASN A 886 -2.47 7.18 20.04
C ASN A 886 -1.13 7.58 20.71
N ALA A 887 -0.13 6.70 20.62
CA ALA A 887 1.21 6.88 21.17
C ALA A 887 2.33 6.75 20.12
N ASN A 888 2.03 6.99 18.85
CA ASN A 888 3.02 7.02 17.76
C ASN A 888 3.98 8.21 17.90
N ASN A 889 3.54 9.29 18.55
CA ASN A 889 4.37 10.46 18.89
C ASN A 889 4.63 10.53 20.41
N PRO A 890 5.80 11.05 20.84
CA PRO A 890 6.11 11.17 22.26
C PRO A 890 5.10 12.03 23.04
N LEU A 891 4.79 11.63 24.27
CA LEU A 891 4.02 12.42 25.23
C LEU A 891 4.96 13.28 26.08
N THR A 892 4.75 14.59 26.17
CA THR A 892 5.44 15.41 27.18
C THR A 892 4.60 15.46 28.47
N VAL A 893 5.12 14.88 29.55
CA VAL A 893 4.59 15.01 30.91
C VAL A 893 5.21 16.25 31.56
N SER A 894 4.36 17.20 31.91
CA SER A 894 4.76 18.48 32.52
C SER A 894 4.09 18.79 33.86
N ALA A 895 3.08 17.99 34.24
CA ALA A 895 2.39 18.14 35.51
C ALA A 895 3.31 17.67 36.65
N GLU A 896 3.33 18.41 37.75
CA GLU A 896 4.03 18.02 38.97
C GLU A 896 3.25 16.94 39.73
N GLY A 897 3.95 16.12 40.50
CA GLY A 897 3.43 14.94 41.18
C GLY A 897 3.80 13.63 40.46
N THR A 898 3.08 12.55 40.79
CA THR A 898 3.26 11.24 40.14
C THR A 898 2.26 11.09 39.00
N THR A 899 2.74 10.92 37.77
CA THR A 899 1.94 10.53 36.60
C THR A 899 2.28 9.09 36.21
N THR A 900 1.29 8.20 36.25
CA THR A 900 1.43 6.84 35.71
C THR A 900 0.99 6.81 34.26
N VAL A 901 1.86 6.35 33.37
CA VAL A 901 1.57 6.16 31.94
C VAL A 901 1.49 4.68 31.65
N HIS A 902 0.31 4.18 31.31
CA HIS A 902 0.12 2.84 30.77
C HIS A 902 0.34 2.86 29.26
N TYR A 903 0.88 1.78 28.70
CA TYR A 903 1.17 1.69 27.27
C TYR A 903 0.97 0.26 26.77
N ARG A 904 0.54 0.12 25.51
CA ARG A 904 0.41 -1.16 24.80
C ARG A 904 0.64 -0.95 23.30
N ALA A 905 0.85 -2.04 22.58
CA ALA A 905 0.96 -2.03 21.13
C ALA A 905 0.02 -3.08 20.51
N THR A 906 -0.31 -2.88 19.24
CA THR A 906 -1.12 -3.79 18.43
C THR A 906 -0.42 -4.00 17.09
N ASP A 907 -0.36 -5.23 16.60
CA ASP A 907 0.17 -5.56 15.27
C ASP A 907 -0.92 -5.50 14.17
N ASN A 908 -0.52 -5.75 12.93
CA ASN A 908 -1.44 -5.83 11.78
C ASN A 908 -2.38 -7.05 11.84
N GLY A 909 -2.06 -8.08 12.62
CA GLY A 909 -2.93 -9.24 12.87
C GLY A 909 -4.00 -8.98 13.93
N GLY A 910 -3.95 -7.82 14.59
CA GLY A 910 -4.86 -7.43 15.66
C GLY A 910 -4.46 -7.97 17.05
N ASN A 911 -3.30 -8.63 17.19
CA ASN A 911 -2.82 -9.07 18.49
C ASN A 911 -2.37 -7.86 19.31
N VAL A 912 -2.73 -7.85 20.59
CA VAL A 912 -2.47 -6.72 21.49
C VAL A 912 -1.48 -7.16 22.57
N SER A 913 -0.39 -6.39 22.73
CA SER A 913 0.61 -6.61 23.77
C SER A 913 -0.03 -6.59 25.16
N GLU A 914 0.63 -7.26 26.12
CA GLU A 914 0.36 -6.96 27.53
C GLU A 914 0.62 -5.46 27.79
N ALA A 915 -0.21 -4.84 28.62
CA ALA A 915 -0.08 -3.43 28.95
C ALA A 915 1.06 -3.21 29.95
N GLY A 916 2.06 -2.42 29.57
CA GLY A 916 3.10 -1.93 30.47
C GLY A 916 2.68 -0.65 31.20
N SER A 917 3.46 -0.25 32.21
CA SER A 917 3.27 1.03 32.92
C SER A 917 4.60 1.62 33.38
N VAL A 918 4.69 2.95 33.41
CA VAL A 918 5.82 3.69 33.99
C VAL A 918 5.31 4.84 34.88
N ASP A 919 5.91 4.99 36.06
CA ASP A 919 5.64 6.10 36.97
C ASP A 919 6.66 7.22 36.75
N ILE A 920 6.18 8.43 36.52
CA ILE A 920 6.98 9.63 36.31
C ILE A 920 6.69 10.60 37.44
N LYS A 921 7.70 10.89 38.25
CA LYS A 921 7.61 11.80 39.39
C LYS A 921 8.28 13.11 39.03
N ILE A 922 7.52 14.20 38.91
CA ILE A 922 8.05 15.53 38.57
C ILE A 922 7.81 16.49 39.72
N ASP A 923 8.84 17.22 40.11
CA ASP A 923 8.73 18.36 40.99
C ASP A 923 9.69 19.46 40.53
N LYS A 924 9.14 20.61 40.15
CA LYS A 924 9.88 21.76 39.64
C LYS A 924 9.80 22.93 40.63
N THR A 925 9.08 22.76 41.73
CA THR A 925 8.75 23.83 42.66
C THR A 925 9.60 23.68 43.90
N ALA A 926 10.47 24.65 44.16
CA ALA A 926 11.27 24.65 45.37
C ALA A 926 10.38 24.73 46.62
N PRO A 927 10.80 24.14 47.76
CA PRO A 927 10.03 24.16 49.00
C PRO A 927 9.84 25.58 49.52
N THR A 928 8.88 25.77 50.41
CA THR A 928 8.75 27.04 51.15
C THR A 928 9.54 26.99 52.46
N VAL A 929 10.02 28.13 52.92
CA VAL A 929 10.75 28.28 54.18
C VAL A 929 9.92 29.11 55.16
N SER A 930 9.75 28.60 56.38
CA SER A 930 9.14 29.33 57.49
C SER A 930 10.18 29.57 58.59
N VAL A 931 10.23 30.81 59.09
CA VAL A 931 11.05 31.21 60.25
C VAL A 931 10.13 31.96 61.21
N ASP A 932 10.15 31.55 62.47
CA ASP A 932 9.41 32.17 63.58
C ASP A 932 10.36 32.34 64.79
N GLY A 933 10.00 33.25 65.69
CA GLY A 933 10.80 33.61 66.86
C GLY A 933 11.81 34.74 66.64
N VAL A 934 12.09 35.12 65.38
CA VAL A 934 12.86 36.32 65.00
C VAL A 934 12.20 37.01 63.81
N GLU A 935 12.25 38.34 63.79
CA GLU A 935 11.66 39.19 62.75
C GLU A 935 12.75 39.99 62.04
N ASP A 936 12.65 40.12 60.71
CA ASP A 936 13.66 40.80 59.89
C ASP A 936 13.72 42.30 60.19
N GLY A 937 14.92 42.80 60.48
CA GLY A 937 15.22 44.17 60.90
C GLY A 937 14.78 44.52 62.32
N ALA A 938 14.25 43.57 63.10
CA ALA A 938 13.83 43.84 64.47
C ALA A 938 15.04 43.98 65.42
N GLU A 939 14.90 44.89 66.40
CA GLU A 939 15.87 45.08 67.47
C GLU A 939 15.38 44.37 68.73
N TYR A 940 16.18 43.45 69.25
CA TYR A 940 15.89 42.71 70.48
C TYR A 940 16.87 43.10 71.58
N PRO A 941 16.40 43.38 72.81
CA PRO A 941 17.30 43.63 73.93
C PRO A 941 18.06 42.35 74.31
N ALA A 942 19.36 42.46 74.59
CA ALA A 942 20.21 41.33 74.95
C ALA A 942 19.75 40.57 76.21
N SER A 943 18.88 41.16 77.04
CA SER A 943 18.31 40.49 78.20
C SER A 943 17.15 39.53 77.88
N GLU A 944 16.67 39.50 76.64
CA GLU A 944 15.57 38.66 76.18
C GLU A 944 16.04 37.25 75.74
N THR A 945 15.11 36.30 75.78
CA THR A 945 15.28 34.95 75.26
C THR A 945 14.24 34.73 74.17
N LEU A 946 14.66 34.33 72.98
CA LEU A 946 13.79 34.03 71.85
C LEU A 946 13.59 32.52 71.72
N GLU A 947 12.46 32.08 71.19
CA GLU A 947 12.22 30.69 70.83
C GLU A 947 12.27 30.58 69.31
N LEU A 948 13.40 30.14 68.78
CA LEU A 948 13.55 29.96 67.33
C LEU A 948 12.76 28.73 66.89
N ASP A 949 11.88 28.92 65.91
CA ASP A 949 11.28 27.80 65.18
C ASP A 949 11.47 28.03 63.69
N PHE A 950 11.81 26.98 62.96
CA PHE A 950 11.99 27.07 61.53
C PHE A 950 11.72 25.73 60.88
N GLY A 951 11.16 25.79 59.68
CA GLY A 951 10.67 24.63 58.97
C GLY A 951 10.48 24.93 57.50
N GLY A 952 9.91 23.97 56.79
CA GLY A 952 9.48 24.17 55.43
C GLY A 952 8.31 23.26 55.10
N ASP A 953 7.67 23.59 53.99
CA ASP A 953 6.58 22.80 53.43
C ASP A 953 6.82 22.67 51.92
N ASP A 954 6.63 21.47 51.41
CA ASP A 954 6.55 21.18 49.99
C ASP A 954 5.39 20.21 49.74
N ALA A 955 4.52 20.59 48.81
CA ALA A 955 3.26 19.88 48.57
C ALA A 955 3.42 18.72 47.58
N THR A 956 4.54 18.64 46.85
CA THR A 956 4.72 17.74 45.71
C THR A 956 5.62 16.56 46.06
N SER A 957 6.90 16.82 46.32
CA SER A 957 7.88 15.80 46.71
C SER A 957 8.04 15.68 48.22
N GLY A 958 7.70 16.72 48.97
CA GLY A 958 7.83 16.79 50.43
C GLY A 958 9.22 17.27 50.87
N VAL A 959 9.36 17.58 52.16
CA VAL A 959 10.63 18.12 52.71
C VAL A 959 11.60 16.99 53.08
N ALA A 960 12.79 17.00 52.48
CA ALA A 960 13.87 16.06 52.79
C ALA A 960 14.77 16.55 53.94
N ALA A 961 15.07 17.86 53.99
CA ALA A 961 15.95 18.42 55.02
C ALA A 961 15.65 19.90 55.32
N VAL A 962 15.81 20.28 56.59
CA VAL A 962 15.81 21.67 57.06
C VAL A 962 17.14 21.93 57.77
N GLN A 963 17.84 22.98 57.35
CA GLN A 963 19.12 23.39 57.92
C GLN A 963 19.08 24.88 58.24
N ALA A 964 19.64 25.28 59.39
CA ALA A 964 19.75 26.67 59.76
C ALA A 964 21.16 27.00 60.24
N SER A 965 21.63 28.21 59.95
CA SER A 965 22.86 28.77 60.50
C SER A 965 22.63 30.18 61.02
N LEU A 966 23.14 30.47 62.21
CA LEU A 966 23.20 31.81 62.79
C LEU A 966 24.63 32.33 62.66
N ASP A 967 24.82 33.44 61.95
CA ASP A 967 26.14 34.03 61.62
C ASP A 967 27.13 33.03 60.98
N GLY A 968 26.60 32.10 60.20
CA GLY A 968 27.36 31.05 59.52
C GLY A 968 27.64 29.80 60.36
N GLU A 969 27.26 29.76 61.64
CA GLU A 969 27.40 28.58 62.50
C GLU A 969 26.07 27.81 62.60
N PRO A 970 26.06 26.46 62.54
CA PRO A 970 24.83 25.67 62.58
C PRO A 970 24.02 25.89 63.86
N VAL A 971 22.71 26.09 63.73
CA VAL A 971 21.78 26.28 64.85
C VAL A 971 20.61 25.29 64.75
N GLN A 972 19.98 24.99 65.88
CA GLN A 972 18.79 24.14 65.98
C GLN A 972 17.61 24.97 66.47
N ALA A 973 16.39 24.57 66.14
CA ALA A 973 15.19 25.17 66.70
C ALA A 973 15.17 25.00 68.24
N GLY A 974 14.70 26.03 68.93
CA GLY A 974 14.61 26.11 70.38
C GLY A 974 15.08 27.45 70.95
N THR A 975 15.27 27.45 72.27
CA THR A 975 15.60 28.64 73.06
C THR A 975 16.95 29.26 72.66
N LEU A 976 16.93 30.52 72.22
CA LEU A 976 18.09 31.36 71.94
C LEU A 976 18.20 32.47 73.00
N GLU A 977 19.22 32.36 73.85
CA GLU A 977 19.54 33.37 74.85
C GLU A 977 20.35 34.52 74.22
N LEU A 978 19.73 35.69 74.01
CA LEU A 978 20.36 36.76 73.23
C LEU A 978 21.61 37.36 73.88
N TRP A 979 21.76 37.26 75.20
CA TRP A 979 22.97 37.71 75.89
C TRP A 979 24.21 36.89 75.53
N THR A 980 24.03 35.70 74.93
CA THR A 980 25.14 34.87 74.43
C THR A 980 25.67 35.33 73.06
N LEU A 981 24.92 36.19 72.37
CA LEU A 981 25.33 36.80 71.10
C LEU A 981 26.07 38.12 71.36
N SER A 982 26.85 38.56 70.37
CA SER A 982 27.43 39.90 70.39
C SER A 982 26.34 40.97 70.28
N VAL A 983 26.64 42.20 70.70
CA VAL A 983 25.74 43.33 70.40
C VAL A 983 26.00 43.78 68.96
N GLY A 984 24.98 43.77 68.10
CA GLY A 984 25.12 44.08 66.68
C GLY A 984 24.12 43.35 65.80
N GLU A 985 24.36 43.41 64.48
CA GLU A 985 23.58 42.69 63.48
C GLU A 985 23.93 41.19 63.51
N HIS A 986 22.89 40.36 63.45
CA HIS A 986 22.95 38.91 63.39
C HIS A 986 22.11 38.41 62.22
N GLU A 987 22.55 37.33 61.57
CA GLU A 987 21.87 36.77 60.41
C GLU A 987 21.52 35.30 60.64
N LEU A 988 20.21 34.98 60.65
CA LEU A 988 19.72 33.62 60.63
C LEU A 988 19.37 33.22 59.20
N VAL A 989 20.13 32.28 58.63
CA VAL A 989 19.85 31.70 57.30
C VAL A 989 19.24 30.32 57.48
N VAL A 990 18.03 30.12 56.97
CA VAL A 990 17.35 28.81 56.95
C VAL A 990 17.24 28.33 55.50
N THR A 991 17.70 27.11 55.24
CA THR A 991 17.62 26.43 53.94
C THR A 991 16.79 25.15 54.08
N VAL A 992 15.78 25.02 53.25
CA VAL A 992 14.94 23.83 53.13
C VAL A 992 15.27 23.16 51.80
N THR A 993 15.49 21.84 51.83
CA THR A 993 15.64 20.99 50.64
C THR A 993 14.48 20.02 50.57
N ASP A 994 13.82 19.92 49.42
CA ASP A 994 12.76 18.93 49.18
C ASP A 994 13.32 17.56 48.76
N GLU A 995 12.44 16.57 48.59
CA GLU A 995 12.81 15.22 48.15
C GLU A 995 13.24 15.17 46.68
N ALA A 996 12.90 16.18 45.87
CA ALA A 996 13.41 16.35 44.51
C ALA A 996 14.79 17.03 44.45
N GLY A 997 15.32 17.48 45.59
CA GLY A 997 16.62 18.14 45.72
C GLY A 997 16.60 19.63 45.37
N LEU A 998 15.44 20.25 45.19
CA LEU A 998 15.32 21.70 45.05
C LEU A 998 15.45 22.35 46.43
N GLN A 999 16.02 23.55 46.43
CA GLN A 999 16.30 24.28 47.66
C GLN A 999 15.68 25.66 47.63
N ALA A 1000 15.17 26.06 48.79
CA ALA A 1000 14.85 27.45 49.07
C ALA A 1000 15.54 27.87 50.35
N SER A 1001 16.02 29.12 50.38
CA SER A 1001 16.64 29.70 51.56
C SER A 1001 16.04 31.06 51.85
N THR A 1002 15.83 31.34 53.13
CA THR A 1002 15.46 32.67 53.64
C THR A 1002 16.53 33.11 54.63
N SER A 1003 16.88 34.39 54.58
CA SER A 1003 17.72 35.03 55.57
C SER A 1003 16.88 36.03 56.37
N VAL A 1004 16.99 35.99 57.70
CA VAL A 1004 16.34 36.93 58.62
C VAL A 1004 17.46 37.63 59.39
N GLY A 1005 17.63 38.93 59.14
CA GLY A 1005 18.57 39.77 59.88
C GLY A 1005 17.90 40.36 61.10
N PHE A 1006 18.53 40.32 62.27
CA PHE A 1006 18.02 41.01 63.46
C PHE A 1006 19.18 41.65 64.23
N VAL A 1007 18.87 42.61 65.10
CA VAL A 1007 19.89 43.35 65.85
C VAL A 1007 19.73 43.08 67.33
N VAL A 1008 20.80 42.63 67.97
CA VAL A 1008 20.86 42.54 69.43
C VAL A 1008 21.36 43.88 69.97
N THR A 1009 20.53 44.54 70.78
CA THR A 1009 20.83 45.82 71.44
C THR A 1009 21.09 45.62 72.93
N THR A 1010 21.66 46.62 73.60
CA THR A 1010 21.98 46.52 75.02
C THR A 1010 21.75 47.86 75.71
N SER A 1011 21.41 47.82 76.99
CA SER A 1011 21.16 49.01 77.82
C SER A 1011 21.56 48.76 79.27
N LEU A 1012 21.54 49.82 80.09
CA LEU A 1012 21.78 49.67 81.53
C LEU A 1012 20.75 48.75 82.19
N ALA A 1013 19.51 48.75 81.69
CA ALA A 1013 18.45 47.89 82.20
C ALA A 1013 18.70 46.42 81.81
N ASP A 1014 19.20 46.18 80.59
CA ASP A 1014 19.51 44.83 80.11
C ASP A 1014 20.66 44.20 80.89
N LEU A 1015 21.74 44.95 81.12
CA LEU A 1015 22.81 44.52 82.01
C LEU A 1015 22.29 44.20 83.41
N GLY A 1016 21.34 44.99 83.92
CA GLY A 1016 20.67 44.75 85.18
C GLY A 1016 19.93 43.41 85.19
N ALA A 1017 19.11 43.16 84.16
CA ALA A 1017 18.33 41.93 84.02
C ALA A 1017 19.22 40.69 83.85
N ILE A 1018 20.32 40.79 83.09
CA ILE A 1018 21.29 39.70 82.91
C ILE A 1018 21.97 39.35 84.24
N ILE A 1019 22.34 40.36 85.06
CA ILE A 1019 22.89 40.12 86.40
C ILE A 1019 21.89 39.37 87.28
N ASP A 1020 20.63 39.77 87.26
CA ASP A 1020 19.58 39.13 88.05
C ASP A 1020 19.33 37.69 87.58
N GLY A 1021 19.33 37.45 86.28
CA GLY A 1021 19.26 36.12 85.67
C GLY A 1021 20.43 35.23 86.13
N TYR A 1022 21.66 35.74 86.02
CA TYR A 1022 22.85 35.01 86.47
C TYR A 1022 22.92 34.81 87.98
N LEU A 1023 22.37 35.73 88.79
CA LEU A 1023 22.22 35.51 90.22
C LEU A 1023 21.22 34.37 90.51
N ALA A 1024 20.10 34.32 89.78
CA ALA A 1024 19.06 33.31 89.95
C ALA A 1024 19.55 31.91 89.55
N THR A 1025 20.34 31.80 88.49
CA THR A 1025 20.93 30.53 88.03
C THR A 1025 22.18 30.12 88.80
N GLY A 1026 22.77 31.04 89.59
CA GLY A 1026 23.95 30.81 90.41
C GLY A 1026 25.28 31.08 89.70
N ALA A 1027 25.26 31.59 88.47
CA ALA A 1027 26.45 32.05 87.74
C ALA A 1027 27.10 33.29 88.38
N ILE A 1028 26.30 34.12 89.07
CA ILE A 1028 26.76 35.04 90.11
C ILE A 1028 26.43 34.41 91.47
N ASP A 1029 27.43 33.80 92.10
CA ASP A 1029 27.24 32.98 93.31
C ASP A 1029 27.01 33.80 94.61
N ARG A 1030 27.22 35.12 94.57
CA ARG A 1030 27.12 36.02 95.73
C ARG A 1030 26.11 37.15 95.47
N PRO A 1031 25.00 37.21 96.22
CA PRO A 1031 24.04 38.31 96.13
C PRO A 1031 24.67 39.70 96.35
N SER A 1032 25.71 39.78 97.18
CA SER A 1032 26.45 41.04 97.40
C SER A 1032 27.18 41.53 96.15
N THR A 1033 27.58 40.63 95.24
CA THR A 1033 28.17 41.01 93.95
C THR A 1033 27.11 41.63 93.04
N ALA A 1034 25.95 40.99 92.90
CA ALA A 1034 24.86 41.53 92.09
C ALA A 1034 24.43 42.92 92.58
N VAL A 1035 24.30 43.11 93.90
CA VAL A 1035 24.03 44.42 94.51
C VAL A 1035 25.10 45.45 94.15
N LEU A 1036 26.38 45.06 94.16
CA LEU A 1036 27.47 45.95 93.80
C LEU A 1036 27.45 46.33 92.31
N LEU A 1037 27.16 45.37 91.42
CA LEU A 1037 27.06 45.59 89.98
C LEU A 1037 25.84 46.45 89.63
N HIS A 1038 24.67 46.18 90.21
CA HIS A 1038 23.49 47.04 90.09
C HIS A 1038 23.74 48.46 90.61
N ALA A 1039 24.41 48.62 91.75
CA ALA A 1039 24.75 49.95 92.26
C ALA A 1039 25.63 50.75 91.27
N ARG A 1040 26.46 50.08 90.45
CA ARG A 1040 27.21 50.73 89.36
C ARG A 1040 26.29 51.12 88.21
N LEU A 1041 25.37 50.23 87.80
CA LEU A 1041 24.39 50.52 86.75
C LEU A 1041 23.45 51.67 87.17
N ASP A 1042 22.92 51.67 88.40
CA ASP A 1042 22.07 52.75 88.94
C ASP A 1042 22.80 54.10 88.97
N THR A 1043 24.08 54.09 89.35
CA THR A 1043 24.90 55.31 89.35
C THR A 1043 25.17 55.78 87.92
N ALA A 1044 25.43 54.86 86.98
CA ALA A 1044 25.58 55.18 85.57
C ALA A 1044 24.27 55.75 84.98
N ALA A 1045 23.11 55.17 85.31
CA ALA A 1045 21.80 55.63 84.87
C ALA A 1045 21.53 57.07 85.34
N LYS A 1046 21.79 57.34 86.62
CA LYS A 1046 21.67 58.70 87.18
C LYS A 1046 22.59 59.71 86.50
N HIS A 1047 23.79 59.29 86.09
CA HIS A 1047 24.68 60.15 85.32
C HIS A 1047 24.14 60.43 83.90
N LEU A 1048 23.53 59.44 83.24
CA LEU A 1048 22.91 59.65 81.92
C LEU A 1048 21.68 60.57 81.99
N GLU A 1049 20.82 60.40 83.00
CA GLU A 1049 19.65 61.29 83.23
C GLU A 1049 20.07 62.75 83.39
N ASP A 1050 21.22 63.01 84.03
CA ASP A 1050 21.78 64.35 84.20
C ASP A 1050 22.55 64.87 82.96
N GLY A 1051 22.55 64.14 81.84
CA GLY A 1051 23.26 64.49 80.60
C GLY A 1051 24.79 64.35 80.66
N ARG A 1052 25.30 63.53 81.59
CA ARG A 1052 26.74 63.38 81.89
C ARG A 1052 27.30 62.06 81.38
N SER A 1053 27.27 61.84 80.07
CA SER A 1053 27.63 60.55 79.43
C SER A 1053 29.06 60.07 79.73
N LYS A 1054 30.07 60.95 79.81
CA LYS A 1054 31.45 60.56 80.18
C LYS A 1054 31.55 59.99 81.60
N GLN A 1055 30.75 60.51 82.53
CA GLN A 1055 30.71 60.01 83.90
C GLN A 1055 29.94 58.68 83.99
N ALA A 1056 28.90 58.50 83.17
CA ALA A 1056 28.20 57.22 83.05
C ALA A 1056 29.12 56.12 82.48
N VAL A 1057 29.87 56.42 81.42
CA VAL A 1057 30.92 55.53 80.88
C VAL A 1057 31.96 55.20 81.96
N GLY A 1058 32.42 56.19 82.73
CA GLY A 1058 33.36 55.95 83.83
C GLY A 1058 32.83 55.05 84.96
N GLU A 1059 31.51 54.99 85.18
CA GLU A 1059 30.89 54.01 86.08
C GLU A 1059 30.70 52.65 85.41
N LEU A 1060 30.38 52.59 84.11
CA LEU A 1060 30.34 51.34 83.34
C LEU A 1060 31.73 50.68 83.21
N GLU A 1061 32.82 51.45 83.11
CA GLU A 1061 34.18 50.88 83.18
C GLU A 1061 34.48 50.29 84.56
N LYS A 1062 33.92 50.87 85.63
CA LYS A 1062 34.01 50.29 86.98
C LYS A 1062 33.13 49.05 87.10
N PHE A 1063 31.98 49.03 86.42
CA PHE A 1063 31.14 47.85 86.27
C PHE A 1063 31.93 46.72 85.59
N ILE A 1064 32.53 46.97 84.42
CA ILE A 1064 33.37 45.99 83.69
C ILE A 1064 34.49 45.46 84.57
N ARG A 1065 35.25 46.33 85.26
CA ARG A 1065 36.32 45.87 86.17
C ARG A 1065 35.81 44.98 87.31
N THR A 1066 34.57 45.19 87.73
CA THR A 1066 33.95 44.38 88.78
C THR A 1066 33.43 43.07 88.21
N ALA A 1067 32.76 43.11 87.05
CA ALA A 1067 32.24 41.93 86.36
C ALA A 1067 33.37 41.01 85.87
N ALA A 1068 34.44 41.56 85.28
CA ALA A 1068 35.60 40.81 84.77
C ALA A 1068 36.45 40.14 85.86
N ASP A 1069 36.32 40.57 87.12
CA ASP A 1069 37.11 40.04 88.22
C ASP A 1069 36.46 38.78 88.80
N SER A 1070 37.14 37.66 88.60
CA SER A 1070 36.68 36.33 89.02
C SER A 1070 36.43 36.17 90.53
N ARG A 1071 36.89 37.13 91.35
CA ARG A 1071 36.56 37.17 92.79
C ARG A 1071 35.11 37.59 93.06
N TYR A 1072 34.49 38.31 92.12
CA TYR A 1072 33.14 38.82 92.22
C TYR A 1072 32.16 37.99 91.38
N VAL A 1073 32.49 37.67 90.13
CA VAL A 1073 31.69 36.80 89.25
C VAL A 1073 32.52 35.56 88.92
N SER A 1074 32.19 34.42 89.53
CA SER A 1074 33.03 33.21 89.45
C SER A 1074 32.89 32.45 88.13
N ASP A 1075 31.71 32.47 87.51
CA ASP A 1075 31.47 31.84 86.21
C ASP A 1075 32.16 32.61 85.07
N ALA A 1076 32.91 31.91 84.22
CA ALA A 1076 33.68 32.55 83.16
C ALA A 1076 32.82 33.09 82.01
N ALA A 1077 31.79 32.35 81.60
CA ALA A 1077 30.92 32.78 80.51
C ALA A 1077 30.08 33.99 80.92
N ALA A 1078 29.54 33.98 82.15
CA ALA A 1078 28.81 35.11 82.68
C ALA A 1078 29.68 36.38 82.80
N ARG A 1079 30.97 36.23 83.12
CA ARG A 1079 31.92 37.37 83.08
C ARG A 1079 32.03 37.94 81.69
N ASP A 1080 32.30 37.08 80.71
CA ASP A 1080 32.54 37.51 79.33
C ASP A 1080 31.31 38.20 78.76
N VAL A 1081 30.10 37.67 79.02
CA VAL A 1081 28.83 38.30 78.63
C VAL A 1081 28.65 39.66 79.29
N LEU A 1082 28.74 39.76 80.63
CA LEU A 1082 28.53 41.02 81.35
C LEU A 1082 29.54 42.10 80.95
N VAL A 1083 30.79 41.69 80.70
CA VAL A 1083 31.85 42.59 80.22
C VAL A 1083 31.53 43.05 78.80
N HIS A 1084 31.27 42.13 77.88
CA HIS A 1084 31.02 42.44 76.47
C HIS A 1084 29.81 43.35 76.29
N GLN A 1085 28.71 43.04 76.98
CA GLN A 1085 27.49 43.85 76.96
C GLN A 1085 27.74 45.26 77.53
N ALA A 1086 28.52 45.38 78.60
CA ALA A 1086 28.87 46.69 79.15
C ALA A 1086 29.85 47.48 78.28
N GLU A 1087 30.77 46.81 77.59
CA GLU A 1087 31.68 47.42 76.61
C GLU A 1087 30.91 47.94 75.40
N ALA A 1088 29.97 47.15 74.87
CA ALA A 1088 29.09 47.57 73.79
C ALA A 1088 28.24 48.78 74.19
N LEU A 1089 27.67 48.78 75.41
CA LEU A 1089 26.93 49.92 75.93
C LEU A 1089 27.82 51.17 76.09
N ILE A 1090 29.07 51.01 76.53
CA ILE A 1090 30.03 52.11 76.59
C ILE A 1090 30.30 52.68 75.20
N ALA A 1091 30.47 51.83 74.19
CA ALA A 1091 30.71 52.25 72.82
C ALA A 1091 29.52 53.09 72.31
N GLN A 1092 28.29 52.62 72.50
CA GLN A 1092 27.06 53.36 72.16
C GLN A 1092 26.97 54.73 72.85
N LEU A 1093 27.30 54.80 74.15
CA LEU A 1093 27.26 56.05 74.93
C LEU A 1093 28.39 57.03 74.59
N SER A 1094 29.48 56.53 74.00
CA SER A 1094 30.67 57.33 73.66
C SER A 1094 30.61 57.94 72.26
N GLY A 1095 29.73 57.40 71.39
CA GLY A 1095 29.58 57.82 69.99
C GLY A 1095 30.48 57.06 69.04
#